data_AF-C7MN68-F1
#
_entry.id   AF-C7MN68-F1
#
_cell.length_a   1.000
_cell.length_b   1.000
_cell.length_c   1.000
_cell.angle_alpha   90.00
_cell.angle_beta   90.00
_cell.angle_gamma   90.00
#
_symmetry.space_group_name_H-M   'P 1'
#
loop_
_entity.id
_entity.type
_entity.pdbx_description
1 polymer ?
#
loop_
_entity_poly.entity_id
_entity_poly.type
_entity_poly.pdbx_seq_one_letter_code
_entity_poly.pdbx_strand_id
1 'polypeptide(L)'
;MQNTMRTGAVGTIVRLACSVGVAAACGAFALTVHPVPASATPAYGGLVPTSQPDGTTFNSRLVGNENFHYRITDEGAIVQQDPESGTWYQVVMESQNNLSLGALAQNEKESHALGADDLASDTVKKQLYALGGASYTPAPAFDPQSVVTLDKIRETQSLDNGKLSRSARSTDGTTSLPLVTIMVGFEDEPYNSDYDWSKQFFKGDYSITSFYRESSNGKFTWLPIEETSAYGVDGNTNKSDISNDGVVHVTLSQKYGNVGDSGSDEYWDTLRAAFKEAAKYVDFAAYDKNGNGVLDQTEIGIGIVLAGYDQSAGYTPVGHHSIWPHKWYFQDPYAVTSSSGSVSISSYVLQAETESTRQGEEHQSGIGALGHELGHYLGLPDLYDTSDGTGAWSDYTVGYLSMMDGGSWGRTSSGEYRPTFFDAYCRYMLGYIDPEEISKDGTYTATSQKSDAGFKSYIIRVNDDEYYLVENRQYESFDEGMEAAFTSGSVRNTAADGQPSNGYSYTNPTGGLVVWHIDNGIAVNNGLVTPSDPSLSNTVNVKKHRPGIMPAYYEVSSVAAGRPLQNLPFMNANTNKQVGSDPLKVLAYNACALPSERTDTGIRISTAAAGAQSMDFTVDFPNPVNPPTPGWHQDEAGTWTYVIDDGTLATGWQDINGSHYWFDEAGSMATGWKQLDGTWYYLQSWGGTALGWASIDGSWYWFDANGAMATGWKQLDGSWYYLQSWGGAAVGWQQVDGAWYHFDASGVMQTGWLYSDDSWYYLNADGAMVTGWCEIDGSWYYLKDSGAMATGLYVINGVTHRFASSGAWLS
;
A
#
# COMPACT_ATOMS: atom_id res chain seq x y z
N MET A 1 -43.69 32.54 9.97
CA MET A 1 -43.73 34.01 9.76
C MET A 1 -42.37 34.40 9.23
N GLN A 2 -42.25 34.57 7.91
CA GLN A 2 -41.95 35.85 7.24
C GLN A 2 -40.54 36.38 7.59
N ASN A 3 -39.58 36.27 6.66
CA ASN A 3 -39.15 37.34 5.72
C ASN A 3 -38.40 38.48 6.46
N THR A 4 -37.27 39.04 6.02
CA THR A 4 -36.98 39.54 4.66
C THR A 4 -35.56 40.13 4.56
N MET A 5 -34.93 39.97 3.37
CA MET A 5 -34.21 40.97 2.52
C MET A 5 -33.09 41.87 3.09
N ARG A 6 -31.86 41.78 2.56
CA ARG A 6 -31.25 42.39 1.33
C ARG A 6 -30.83 43.86 1.46
N THR A 7 -29.53 44.12 1.23
CA THR A 7 -28.89 45.15 0.35
C THR A 7 -27.37 45.06 0.64
N GLY A 8 -26.40 44.94 -0.27
CA GLY A 8 -26.27 45.42 -1.63
C GLY A 8 -25.34 46.64 -1.67
N ALA A 9 -24.08 46.48 -2.10
CA ALA A 9 -23.34 47.34 -3.05
C ALA A 9 -21.82 47.53 -2.77
N VAL A 10 -21.04 47.06 -3.76
CA VAL A 10 -19.98 47.77 -4.52
C VAL A 10 -18.78 48.40 -3.79
N GLY A 11 -17.66 47.68 -3.90
CA GLY A 11 -16.32 48.08 -4.36
C GLY A 11 -15.79 49.50 -4.14
N THR A 12 -14.54 49.58 -3.68
CA THR A 12 -13.50 50.44 -4.29
C THR A 12 -12.11 49.91 -3.90
N ILE A 13 -11.30 49.61 -4.93
CA ILE A 13 -9.85 49.43 -4.85
C ILE A 13 -9.22 50.83 -4.75
N VAL A 14 -8.43 51.09 -3.71
CA VAL A 14 -7.39 52.12 -3.75
C VAL A 14 -6.10 51.52 -3.18
N ARG A 15 -5.10 51.39 -4.06
CA ARG A 15 -3.69 51.22 -3.69
C ARG A 15 -3.18 52.54 -3.12
N LEU A 16 -2.52 52.49 -1.95
CA LEU A 16 -1.48 53.45 -1.61
C LEU A 16 -0.28 52.70 -1.01
N ALA A 17 0.90 53.09 -1.50
CA ALA A 17 2.16 52.40 -1.32
C ALA A 17 2.98 52.93 -0.14
N CYS A 18 3.88 52.06 0.33
CA CYS A 18 5.16 52.30 1.02
C CYS A 18 5.17 52.97 2.40
N SER A 19 5.66 52.21 3.40
CA SER A 19 6.93 52.54 4.07
C SER A 19 7.43 51.41 4.97
N VAL A 20 8.71 51.10 4.82
CA VAL A 20 9.54 50.14 5.57
C VAL A 20 9.69 50.57 7.03
N GLY A 21 9.67 49.61 7.98
CA GLY A 21 10.05 49.88 9.38
C GLY A 21 9.74 48.77 10.38
N VAL A 22 10.59 47.73 10.38
CA VAL A 22 11.03 46.88 11.52
C VAL A 22 10.17 46.82 12.79
N ALA A 23 9.58 45.64 13.04
CA ALA A 23 9.58 44.96 14.35
C ALA A 23 9.01 43.55 14.17
N ALA A 24 9.89 42.54 14.06
CA ALA A 24 9.50 41.14 14.07
C ALA A 24 9.10 40.76 15.50
N ALA A 25 7.80 40.63 15.75
CA ALA A 25 7.29 39.88 16.89
C ALA A 25 7.16 38.42 16.45
N CYS A 26 8.00 37.54 16.99
CA CYS A 26 7.88 36.10 16.84
C CYS A 26 6.53 35.64 17.41
N GLY A 27 5.56 35.43 16.53
CA GLY A 27 4.39 34.63 16.85
C GLY A 27 4.79 33.17 16.73
N ALA A 28 5.04 32.51 17.87
CA ALA A 28 5.09 31.07 17.95
C ALA A 28 3.70 30.53 17.53
N PHE A 29 3.60 30.05 16.30
CA PHE A 29 2.51 29.15 15.94
C PHE A 29 2.78 27.85 16.68
N ALA A 30 1.98 27.57 17.71
CA ALA A 30 1.88 26.25 18.28
C ALA A 30 1.35 25.32 17.18
N LEU A 31 2.26 24.60 16.52
CA LEU A 31 1.89 23.37 15.82
C LEU A 31 1.34 22.44 16.89
N THR A 32 0.08 22.03 16.73
CA THR A 32 -0.47 20.90 17.47
C THR A 32 0.29 19.66 17.05
N VAL A 33 1.26 19.26 17.88
CA VAL A 33 1.98 17.99 17.75
C VAL A 33 0.99 16.90 18.16
N HIS A 34 0.59 16.07 17.20
CA HIS A 34 -0.08 14.81 17.52
C HIS A 34 0.96 13.88 18.18
N PRO A 35 0.61 13.11 19.21
CA PRO A 35 1.51 12.09 19.73
C PRO A 35 1.77 11.07 18.62
N VAL A 36 2.99 11.04 18.10
CA VAL A 36 3.47 10.08 17.08
C VAL A 36 4.21 8.97 17.82
N PRO A 37 4.05 7.69 17.42
CA PRO A 37 4.44 6.60 18.29
C PRO A 37 5.92 6.28 18.21
N ALA A 38 6.33 5.54 19.23
CA ALA A 38 7.58 4.82 19.31
C ALA A 38 7.58 3.62 18.37
N SER A 39 8.78 3.18 18.04
CA SER A 39 9.04 2.10 17.09
C SER A 39 10.32 1.40 17.53
N ALA A 40 10.42 0.06 17.37
CA ALA A 40 11.55 -0.67 17.94
C ALA A 40 11.83 -2.02 17.28
N THR A 41 13.06 -2.47 17.46
CA THR A 41 13.57 -3.78 17.06
C THR A 41 12.88 -4.90 17.85
N PRO A 42 12.56 -6.05 17.22
CA PRO A 42 11.97 -7.18 17.92
C PRO A 42 12.96 -7.82 18.90
N ALA A 43 12.42 -8.46 19.95
CA ALA A 43 13.22 -9.27 20.87
C ALA A 43 14.03 -10.35 20.15
N TYR A 44 15.21 -10.70 20.68
CA TYR A 44 15.91 -11.91 20.29
C TYR A 44 15.06 -13.15 20.67
N GLY A 45 14.33 -13.68 19.68
CA GLY A 45 13.37 -14.78 19.89
C GLY A 45 13.99 -16.16 20.13
N GLY A 46 15.32 -16.26 20.16
CA GLY A 46 16.03 -17.52 20.38
C GLY A 46 15.98 -17.98 21.84
N LEU A 47 15.91 -19.31 22.06
CA LEU A 47 16.08 -19.89 23.39
C LEU A 47 17.52 -19.72 23.88
N VAL A 48 17.66 -19.13 25.06
CA VAL A 48 18.92 -18.87 25.76
C VAL A 48 18.91 -19.49 27.17
N PRO A 49 20.04 -20.06 27.63
CA PRO A 49 20.19 -20.46 29.02
C PRO A 49 20.11 -19.23 29.94
N THR A 50 19.21 -19.27 30.91
CA THR A 50 18.96 -18.23 31.91
C THR A 50 19.38 -18.75 33.28
N SER A 51 20.25 -18.01 33.96
CA SER A 51 20.81 -18.40 35.26
C SER A 51 19.98 -17.86 36.42
N GLN A 52 19.73 -18.72 37.39
CA GLN A 52 19.29 -18.33 38.72
C GLN A 52 20.48 -17.78 39.54
N PRO A 53 20.23 -16.98 40.60
CA PRO A 53 21.29 -16.49 41.49
C PRO A 53 22.11 -17.61 42.17
N ASP A 54 21.54 -18.81 42.33
CA ASP A 54 22.21 -19.98 42.89
C ASP A 54 23.09 -20.74 41.88
N GLY A 55 23.12 -20.30 40.61
CA GLY A 55 23.88 -20.89 39.52
C GLY A 55 23.18 -22.01 38.77
N THR A 56 21.95 -22.40 39.15
CA THR A 56 21.12 -23.30 38.34
C THR A 56 20.62 -22.59 37.08
N THR A 57 20.30 -23.34 36.02
CA THR A 57 19.92 -22.76 34.73
C THR A 57 18.65 -23.39 34.17
N PHE A 58 17.84 -22.58 33.48
CA PHE A 58 16.70 -23.00 32.67
C PHE A 58 16.74 -22.30 31.31
N ASN A 59 16.04 -22.83 30.29
CA ASN A 59 15.97 -22.20 28.98
C ASN A 59 14.76 -21.27 28.91
N SER A 60 14.98 -20.04 28.46
CA SER A 60 13.92 -19.08 28.16
C SER A 60 14.20 -18.32 26.88
N ARG A 61 13.19 -17.67 26.33
CA ARG A 61 13.33 -16.68 25.26
C ARG A 61 12.59 -15.41 25.63
N LEU A 62 13.07 -14.29 25.12
CA LEU A 62 12.39 -13.02 25.20
C LEU A 62 11.38 -12.92 24.04
N VAL A 63 10.20 -12.37 24.31
CA VAL A 63 9.12 -12.17 23.34
C VAL A 63 8.58 -10.77 23.50
N GLY A 64 8.30 -10.09 22.39
CA GLY A 64 7.67 -8.76 22.37
C GLY A 64 8.59 -7.67 21.83
N ASN A 65 8.29 -6.43 22.22
CA ASN A 65 8.96 -5.20 21.77
C ASN A 65 9.17 -4.20 22.94
N GLU A 66 9.53 -2.96 22.63
CA GLU A 66 9.78 -1.87 23.57
C GLU A 66 8.55 -1.47 24.40
N ASN A 67 7.34 -1.65 23.86
CA ASN A 67 6.10 -1.32 24.55
C ASN A 67 5.62 -2.46 25.46
N PHE A 68 5.84 -3.71 25.05
CA PHE A 68 5.53 -4.88 25.87
C PHE A 68 6.40 -6.06 25.49
N HIS A 69 7.11 -6.58 26.47
CA HIS A 69 7.93 -7.79 26.38
C HIS A 69 7.85 -8.62 27.66
N TYR A 70 8.04 -9.93 27.50
CA TYR A 70 8.05 -10.91 28.58
C TYR A 70 8.98 -12.07 28.24
N ARG A 71 9.35 -12.86 29.25
CA ARG A 71 10.09 -14.11 29.04
C ARG A 71 9.20 -15.32 29.17
N ILE A 72 9.47 -16.29 28.32
CA ILE A 72 8.77 -17.58 28.31
C ILE A 72 9.76 -18.74 28.24
N THR A 73 9.51 -19.81 28.98
CA THR A 73 10.31 -21.04 28.92
C THR A 73 10.05 -21.81 27.63
N ASP A 74 10.89 -22.81 27.35
CA ASP A 74 10.73 -23.72 26.20
C ASP A 74 9.34 -24.39 26.18
N GLU A 75 8.83 -24.78 27.35
CA GLU A 75 7.51 -25.42 27.51
C GLU A 75 6.36 -24.40 27.72
N GLY A 76 6.61 -23.11 27.50
CA GLY A 76 5.55 -22.11 27.43
C GLY A 76 5.10 -21.53 28.78
N ALA A 77 5.94 -21.57 29.82
CA ALA A 77 5.68 -20.90 31.10
C ALA A 77 6.22 -19.48 31.08
N ILE A 78 5.41 -18.47 31.42
CA ILE A 78 5.89 -17.10 31.60
C ILE A 78 6.71 -17.02 32.89
N VAL A 79 7.87 -16.35 32.80
CA VAL A 79 8.76 -16.15 33.95
C VAL A 79 9.03 -14.67 34.17
N GLN A 80 9.17 -14.29 35.44
CA GLN A 80 9.48 -12.94 35.86
C GLN A 80 10.59 -12.97 36.91
N GLN A 81 11.54 -12.05 36.80
CA GLN A 81 12.59 -11.87 37.80
C GLN A 81 12.05 -11.00 38.93
N ASP A 82 12.28 -11.44 40.16
CA ASP A 82 12.08 -10.63 41.36
C ASP A 82 13.15 -9.52 41.40
N PRO A 83 12.75 -8.23 41.40
CA PRO A 83 13.69 -7.11 41.38
C PRO A 83 14.56 -7.03 42.65
N GLU A 84 14.13 -7.59 43.77
CA GLU A 84 14.91 -7.53 45.02
C GLU A 84 15.98 -8.63 45.07
N SER A 85 15.61 -9.87 44.76
CA SER A 85 16.52 -11.01 44.89
C SER A 85 17.27 -11.37 43.60
N GLY A 86 16.81 -10.88 42.44
CA GLY A 86 17.29 -11.32 41.13
C GLY A 86 16.88 -12.74 40.77
N THR A 87 16.00 -13.38 41.55
CA THR A 87 15.56 -14.76 41.34
C THR A 87 14.45 -14.82 40.30
N TRP A 88 14.51 -15.80 39.40
CA TRP A 88 13.47 -16.03 38.39
C TRP A 88 12.39 -16.99 38.91
N TYR A 89 11.13 -16.61 38.74
CA TYR A 89 9.97 -17.41 39.11
C TYR A 89 9.04 -17.62 37.91
N GLN A 90 8.33 -18.74 37.88
CA GLN A 90 7.16 -18.88 37.01
C GLN A 90 6.04 -17.98 37.55
N VAL A 91 5.35 -17.28 36.65
CA VAL A 91 4.24 -16.41 37.02
C VAL A 91 2.96 -17.24 37.06
N VAL A 92 2.20 -17.14 38.15
CA VAL A 92 0.95 -17.89 38.33
C VAL A 92 -0.26 -16.97 38.45
N MET A 93 -1.41 -17.44 38.00
CA MET A 93 -2.68 -16.72 38.10
C MET A 93 -3.44 -17.21 39.33
N GLU A 94 -3.38 -16.44 40.42
CA GLU A 94 -4.03 -16.80 41.70
C GLU A 94 -5.56 -16.64 41.63
N SER A 95 -6.03 -15.68 40.84
CA SER A 95 -7.44 -15.42 40.54
C SER A 95 -7.55 -14.54 39.29
N GLN A 96 -8.78 -14.31 38.80
CA GLN A 96 -9.02 -13.55 37.58
C GLN A 96 -8.38 -12.15 37.65
N ASN A 97 -7.37 -11.89 36.83
CA ASN A 97 -6.54 -10.69 36.86
C ASN A 97 -5.84 -10.45 38.21
N ASN A 98 -5.17 -11.47 38.78
CA ASN A 98 -4.25 -11.28 39.90
C ASN A 98 -3.06 -12.23 39.75
N LEU A 99 -1.88 -11.67 39.52
CA LEU A 99 -0.63 -12.41 39.28
C LEU A 99 0.27 -12.40 40.52
N SER A 100 1.01 -13.49 40.70
CA SER A 100 2.05 -13.62 41.73
C SER A 100 3.29 -14.34 41.18
N LEU A 101 4.43 -14.18 41.86
CA LEU A 101 5.61 -15.01 41.64
C LEU A 101 5.37 -16.38 42.32
N GLY A 102 5.33 -17.45 41.53
CA GLY A 102 5.05 -18.81 41.98
C GLY A 102 6.31 -19.61 42.32
N ALA A 103 6.43 -20.82 41.74
CA ALA A 103 7.61 -21.65 41.89
C ALA A 103 8.83 -21.08 41.15
N LEU A 104 10.03 -21.59 41.48
CA LEU A 104 11.26 -21.22 40.76
C LEU A 104 11.12 -21.52 39.26
N ALA A 105 11.64 -20.63 38.44
CA ALA A 105 11.69 -20.84 37.00
C ALA A 105 12.55 -22.07 36.67
N GLN A 106 11.96 -22.95 35.85
CA GLN A 106 12.53 -24.21 35.36
C GLN A 106 11.97 -24.47 33.95
N ASN A 107 12.53 -25.43 33.22
CA ASN A 107 12.07 -25.71 31.86
C ASN A 107 10.59 -26.16 31.84
N GLU A 108 10.22 -27.03 32.78
CA GLU A 108 8.88 -27.60 32.87
C GLU A 108 7.83 -26.57 33.29
N LYS A 109 6.73 -26.49 32.54
CA LYS A 109 5.62 -25.61 32.86
C LYS A 109 4.74 -26.21 33.96
N GLU A 110 4.56 -25.49 35.06
CA GLU A 110 3.60 -25.90 36.10
C GLU A 110 2.14 -25.72 35.62
N SER A 111 1.23 -26.56 36.11
CA SER A 111 -0.17 -26.58 35.66
C SER A 111 -0.94 -25.27 35.84
N HIS A 112 -0.47 -24.38 36.73
CA HIS A 112 -1.07 -23.07 37.02
C HIS A 112 -0.20 -21.88 36.59
N ALA A 113 0.93 -22.14 35.94
CA ALA A 113 1.78 -21.11 35.38
C ALA A 113 1.14 -20.51 34.12
N LEU A 114 1.25 -19.19 33.96
CA LEU A 114 0.73 -18.50 32.79
C LEU A 114 1.45 -18.97 31.52
N GLY A 115 0.70 -19.03 30.42
CA GLY A 115 1.22 -19.05 29.05
C GLY A 115 0.99 -17.72 28.34
N ALA A 116 1.46 -17.61 27.10
CA ALA A 116 1.31 -16.42 26.26
C ALA A 116 -0.15 -15.98 26.11
N ASP A 117 -1.07 -16.94 25.90
CA ASP A 117 -2.52 -16.70 25.73
C ASP A 117 -3.15 -15.99 26.93
N ASP A 118 -2.55 -16.11 28.13
CA ASP A 118 -3.04 -15.46 29.34
C ASP A 118 -2.74 -13.94 29.37
N LEU A 119 -1.86 -13.43 28.49
CA LEU A 119 -1.46 -12.01 28.40
C LEU A 119 -2.35 -11.15 27.48
N ALA A 120 -3.55 -11.63 27.16
CA ALA A 120 -4.43 -10.99 26.18
C ALA A 120 -4.95 -9.59 26.56
N SER A 121 -4.87 -9.16 27.83
CA SER A 121 -5.41 -7.85 28.27
C SER A 121 -4.35 -6.97 28.93
N ASP A 122 -4.45 -5.65 28.70
CA ASP A 122 -3.57 -4.65 29.32
C ASP A 122 -3.57 -4.70 30.85
N THR A 123 -4.67 -5.15 31.46
CA THR A 123 -4.73 -5.36 32.91
C THR A 123 -3.72 -6.41 33.36
N VAL A 124 -3.65 -7.54 32.66
CA VAL A 124 -2.72 -8.63 32.98
C VAL A 124 -1.28 -8.21 32.66
N LYS A 125 -1.06 -7.52 31.54
CA LYS A 125 0.25 -6.95 31.16
C LYS A 125 0.81 -6.00 32.23
N LYS A 126 -0.04 -5.09 32.75
CA LYS A 126 0.30 -4.17 33.84
C LYS A 126 0.72 -4.92 35.11
N GLN A 127 0.01 -5.98 35.44
CA GLN A 127 0.31 -6.79 36.62
C GLN A 127 1.63 -7.55 36.47
N LEU A 128 1.92 -8.08 35.28
CA LEU A 128 3.17 -8.76 35.01
C LEU A 128 4.36 -7.81 35.23
N TYR A 129 4.30 -6.60 34.68
CA TYR A 129 5.37 -5.60 34.82
C TYR A 129 5.56 -5.18 36.27
N ALA A 130 4.46 -4.99 37.01
CA ALA A 130 4.51 -4.65 38.42
C ALA A 130 5.22 -5.71 39.27
N LEU A 131 5.15 -7.00 38.92
CA LEU A 131 5.91 -8.06 39.59
C LEU A 131 7.42 -7.91 39.39
N GLY A 132 7.84 -7.36 38.25
CA GLY A 132 9.24 -7.03 37.96
C GLY A 132 9.67 -5.64 38.45
N GLY A 133 8.79 -4.89 39.12
CA GLY A 133 9.06 -3.52 39.55
C GLY A 133 8.98 -2.46 38.43
N ALA A 134 8.49 -2.82 37.25
CA ALA A 134 8.36 -1.91 36.09
C ALA A 134 6.93 -1.37 35.93
N SER A 135 6.80 -0.25 35.23
CA SER A 135 5.51 0.33 34.84
C SER A 135 5.17 -0.06 33.39
N TYR A 136 3.90 -0.33 33.09
CA TYR A 136 3.45 -0.64 31.72
C TYR A 136 2.70 0.54 31.13
N THR A 137 3.19 1.05 30.00
CA THR A 137 2.55 2.10 29.20
C THR A 137 2.20 1.53 27.83
N PRO A 138 0.92 1.52 27.42
CA PRO A 138 0.54 1.06 26.09
C PRO A 138 1.06 2.02 25.01
N ALA A 139 1.32 1.47 23.82
CA ALA A 139 1.83 2.22 22.68
C ALA A 139 0.90 3.39 22.26
N PRO A 140 1.44 4.56 21.83
CA PRO A 140 0.67 5.60 21.13
C PRO A 140 0.24 5.12 19.72
N ALA A 141 -0.67 5.80 19.03
CA ALA A 141 -1.10 5.42 17.67
C ALA A 141 -0.20 6.03 16.56
N PHE A 142 0.03 5.30 15.46
CA PHE A 142 0.89 5.68 14.31
C PHE A 142 0.23 6.61 13.26
N ASP A 143 1.05 7.49 12.64
CA ASP A 143 0.69 8.38 11.51
C ASP A 143 1.54 8.07 10.25
N PRO A 144 0.93 7.64 9.12
CA PRO A 144 1.58 7.22 7.86
C PRO A 144 2.12 8.32 6.99
N GLN A 145 1.67 9.55 7.16
CA GLN A 145 2.05 10.61 6.23
C GLN A 145 3.55 10.95 6.35
N SER A 146 4.26 10.25 7.24
CA SER A 146 5.65 10.39 7.65
C SER A 146 6.70 9.63 6.83
N VAL A 147 6.35 8.72 5.90
CA VAL A 147 7.38 7.99 5.12
C VAL A 147 8.28 8.97 4.37
N VAL A 148 9.59 8.88 4.59
CA VAL A 148 10.62 9.73 4.01
C VAL A 148 11.16 9.08 2.73
N THR A 149 10.52 9.38 1.61
CA THR A 149 10.94 8.87 0.30
C THR A 149 12.19 9.60 -0.20
N LEU A 150 12.90 8.98 -1.15
CA LEU A 150 14.01 9.62 -1.85
C LEU A 150 13.64 10.98 -2.45
N ASP A 151 12.42 11.14 -2.95
CA ASP A 151 11.96 12.39 -3.56
C ASP A 151 11.72 13.47 -2.51
N LYS A 152 11.16 13.13 -1.34
CA LYS A 152 11.05 14.08 -0.21
C LYS A 152 12.42 14.58 0.25
N ILE A 153 13.41 13.69 0.36
CA ILE A 153 14.78 14.08 0.70
C ILE A 153 15.35 15.04 -0.34
N ARG A 154 15.21 14.72 -1.64
CA ARG A 154 15.70 15.59 -2.73
C ARG A 154 15.00 16.95 -2.74
N GLU A 155 13.71 16.98 -2.46
CA GLU A 155 12.93 18.20 -2.34
C GLU A 155 13.50 19.09 -1.21
N THR A 156 13.64 18.57 0.01
CA THR A 156 14.25 19.31 1.13
C THR A 156 15.65 19.80 0.79
N GLN A 157 16.49 18.96 0.21
CA GLN A 157 17.86 19.32 -0.18
C GLN A 157 17.91 20.38 -1.28
N SER A 158 16.88 20.49 -2.13
CA SER A 158 16.79 21.52 -3.17
C SER A 158 16.42 22.90 -2.62
N LEU A 159 15.83 22.95 -1.42
CA LEU A 159 15.47 24.18 -0.70
C LEU A 159 16.67 24.80 0.03
N ASP A 160 17.89 24.30 -0.19
CA ASP A 160 19.11 24.82 0.42
C ASP A 160 19.22 26.34 0.22
N ASN A 161 19.10 27.06 1.33
CA ASN A 161 19.11 28.52 1.39
C ASN A 161 20.52 29.13 1.29
N GLY A 162 21.52 28.37 0.84
CA GLY A 162 22.87 28.83 0.57
C GLY A 162 23.72 29.04 1.83
N LYS A 163 23.37 28.36 2.93
CA LYS A 163 24.01 28.58 4.22
C LYS A 163 25.17 27.65 4.58
N LEU A 164 25.47 26.51 3.92
CA LEU A 164 26.60 25.65 4.42
C LEU A 164 27.25 24.58 3.49
N SER A 165 28.30 23.98 4.07
CA SER A 165 29.40 23.08 3.64
C SER A 165 29.14 22.03 2.53
N ARG A 166 30.21 21.75 1.77
CA ARG A 166 30.32 20.79 0.64
C ARG A 166 30.26 19.30 1.04
N SER A 167 30.23 18.95 2.32
CA SER A 167 30.47 17.58 2.81
C SER A 167 29.28 16.62 2.77
N ALA A 168 28.05 17.10 2.64
CA ALA A 168 26.83 16.27 2.71
C ALA A 168 26.32 15.75 1.35
N ARG A 169 26.98 16.08 0.23
CA ARG A 169 26.55 15.68 -1.11
C ARG A 169 27.42 14.56 -1.63
N SER A 170 26.82 13.39 -1.88
CA SER A 170 27.52 12.31 -2.56
C SER A 170 28.08 12.80 -3.90
N THR A 171 29.36 12.54 -4.16
CA THR A 171 30.07 13.00 -5.36
C THR A 171 29.70 12.18 -6.61
N ASP A 172 28.99 11.07 -6.43
CA ASP A 172 28.54 10.12 -7.46
C ASP A 172 27.07 10.29 -7.88
N GLY A 173 26.32 11.23 -7.28
CA GLY A 173 24.90 11.46 -7.57
C GLY A 173 23.91 10.64 -6.72
N THR A 174 24.38 9.82 -5.79
CA THR A 174 23.55 9.16 -4.76
C THR A 174 22.85 10.19 -3.87
N THR A 175 21.56 9.96 -3.53
CA THR A 175 20.87 10.75 -2.52
C THR A 175 21.41 10.36 -1.15
N SER A 176 21.77 11.31 -0.29
CA SER A 176 22.41 10.99 1.00
C SER A 176 21.92 11.90 2.11
N LEU A 177 21.88 11.38 3.33
CA LEU A 177 21.66 12.18 4.54
C LEU A 177 22.87 12.11 5.47
N PRO A 178 23.24 13.23 6.12
CA PRO A 178 24.21 13.20 7.21
C PRO A 178 23.63 12.41 8.40
N LEU A 179 24.48 11.69 9.13
CA LEU A 179 24.14 10.94 10.33
C LEU A 179 25.19 11.20 11.40
N VAL A 180 24.73 11.50 12.62
CA VAL A 180 25.55 11.58 13.82
C VAL A 180 25.28 10.40 14.73
N THR A 181 26.33 9.88 15.37
CA THR A 181 26.24 8.88 16.43
C THR A 181 26.78 9.46 17.72
N ILE A 182 25.92 9.67 18.72
CA ILE A 182 26.30 10.19 20.03
C ILE A 182 26.46 9.02 20.99
N MET A 183 27.70 8.72 21.38
CA MET A 183 28.06 7.73 22.38
C MET A 183 28.00 8.35 23.77
N VAL A 184 27.14 7.83 24.65
CA VAL A 184 26.85 8.43 25.97
C VAL A 184 27.31 7.50 27.09
N GLY A 185 28.29 7.96 27.86
CA GLY A 185 28.73 7.32 29.11
C GLY A 185 28.23 8.07 30.33
N PHE A 186 28.15 7.37 31.45
CA PHE A 186 27.65 7.87 32.72
C PHE A 186 28.72 7.80 33.81
N GLU A 187 28.48 8.44 34.96
CA GLU A 187 29.40 8.41 36.10
C GLU A 187 29.65 6.97 36.60
N ASP A 188 28.60 6.14 36.63
CA ASP A 188 28.62 4.76 37.15
C ASP A 188 28.52 3.67 36.08
N GLU A 189 28.35 4.05 34.81
CA GLU A 189 28.33 3.16 33.65
C GLU A 189 29.11 3.81 32.49
N PRO A 190 30.45 3.71 32.46
CA PRO A 190 31.25 4.27 31.39
C PRO A 190 31.11 3.45 30.10
N TYR A 191 31.12 4.12 28.94
CA TYR A 191 31.14 3.43 27.66
C TYR A 191 32.43 2.60 27.47
N ASN A 192 32.35 1.55 26.68
CA ASN A 192 33.48 0.68 26.36
C ASN A 192 34.44 1.35 25.37
N SER A 193 35.67 1.62 25.81
CA SER A 193 36.70 2.32 25.01
C SER A 193 37.32 1.49 23.88
N ASP A 194 37.04 0.19 23.82
CA ASP A 194 37.60 -0.73 22.83
C ASP A 194 36.70 -0.89 21.58
N TYR A 195 35.45 -0.40 21.63
CA TYR A 195 34.49 -0.52 20.54
C TYR A 195 34.73 0.51 19.43
N ASP A 196 34.56 0.09 18.18
CA ASP A 196 34.76 0.92 16.99
C ASP A 196 33.41 1.23 16.34
N TRP A 197 32.82 2.34 16.78
CA TRP A 197 31.50 2.77 16.31
C TRP A 197 31.53 3.33 14.89
N SER A 198 32.62 3.99 14.50
CA SER A 198 32.77 4.51 13.14
C SER A 198 32.82 3.36 12.13
N LYS A 199 33.42 2.22 12.48
CA LYS A 199 33.37 1.00 11.67
C LYS A 199 31.95 0.46 11.52
N GLN A 200 31.14 0.41 12.59
CA GLN A 200 29.77 -0.09 12.50
C GLN A 200 28.83 0.86 11.74
N PHE A 201 28.99 2.17 11.88
CA PHE A 201 28.07 3.12 11.25
C PHE A 201 28.51 3.52 9.82
N PHE A 202 29.81 3.67 9.57
CA PHE A 202 30.29 4.38 8.38
C PHE A 202 31.34 3.65 7.54
N LYS A 203 32.36 3.05 8.17
CA LYS A 203 33.59 2.63 7.46
C LYS A 203 33.66 1.13 7.16
N GLY A 204 32.91 0.30 7.87
CA GLY A 204 32.95 -1.16 7.71
C GLY A 204 32.24 -1.64 6.44
N ASP A 205 32.69 -2.79 5.93
CA ASP A 205 32.07 -3.46 4.78
C ASP A 205 30.60 -3.83 5.04
N TYR A 206 30.25 -4.07 6.31
CA TYR A 206 28.89 -4.34 6.78
C TYR A 206 28.41 -3.28 7.77
N SER A 207 28.60 -2.01 7.42
CA SER A 207 28.17 -0.86 8.21
C SER A 207 26.75 -0.41 7.86
N ILE A 208 26.17 0.51 8.63
CA ILE A 208 24.91 1.19 8.26
C ILE A 208 25.02 1.86 6.90
N THR A 209 26.14 2.53 6.63
CA THR A 209 26.40 3.19 5.35
C THR A 209 26.36 2.21 4.19
N SER A 210 27.06 1.07 4.30
CA SER A 210 27.05 0.05 3.24
C SER A 210 25.71 -0.69 3.16
N PHE A 211 25.04 -0.95 4.28
CA PHE A 211 23.72 -1.57 4.31
C PHE A 211 22.69 -0.76 3.51
N TYR A 212 22.52 0.52 3.84
CA TYR A 212 21.57 1.39 3.15
C TYR A 212 21.97 1.65 1.69
N ARG A 213 23.27 1.74 1.39
CA ARG A 213 23.78 1.87 0.02
C ARG A 213 23.46 0.63 -0.81
N GLU A 214 23.74 -0.56 -0.30
CA GLU A 214 23.47 -1.80 -1.03
C GLU A 214 21.98 -2.08 -1.11
N SER A 215 21.22 -1.91 -0.02
CA SER A 215 19.78 -2.17 -0.03
C SER A 215 18.99 -1.22 -0.93
N SER A 216 19.55 -0.05 -1.25
CA SER A 216 18.98 0.91 -2.17
C SER A 216 19.52 0.82 -3.60
N ASN A 217 20.37 -0.18 -3.88
CA ASN A 217 21.09 -0.30 -5.14
C ASN A 217 21.85 1.00 -5.52
N GLY A 218 22.49 1.62 -4.54
CA GLY A 218 23.28 2.85 -4.67
C GLY A 218 22.47 4.15 -4.71
N LYS A 219 21.15 4.11 -4.51
CA LYS A 219 20.30 5.32 -4.58
C LYS A 219 20.30 6.14 -3.29
N PHE A 220 20.53 5.52 -2.14
CA PHE A 220 20.53 6.14 -0.82
C PHE A 220 21.73 5.72 0.04
N THR A 221 22.27 6.60 0.89
CA THR A 221 23.21 6.20 1.94
C THR A 221 23.27 7.25 3.06
N TRP A 222 23.71 6.82 4.25
CA TRP A 222 24.05 7.71 5.35
C TRP A 222 25.52 8.13 5.25
N LEU A 223 25.83 9.37 5.58
CA LEU A 223 27.22 9.88 5.61
C LEU A 223 27.55 10.44 6.99
N PRO A 224 28.80 10.30 7.47
CA PRO A 224 29.19 10.89 8.73
C PRO A 224 29.08 12.42 8.67
N ILE A 225 28.64 13.03 9.76
CA ILE A 225 28.67 14.49 9.93
C ILE A 225 30.10 15.02 10.12
N GLU A 226 30.27 16.34 9.99
CA GLU A 226 31.46 17.04 10.43
C GLU A 226 31.39 17.26 11.94
N GLU A 227 32.43 16.86 12.67
CA GLU A 227 32.48 16.93 14.13
C GLU A 227 33.94 16.95 14.62
N THR A 228 34.17 17.33 15.89
CA THR A 228 35.52 17.51 16.47
C THR A 228 35.85 16.64 17.70
N SER A 229 34.99 15.71 18.09
CA SER A 229 35.32 14.61 19.01
C SER A 229 36.50 13.83 18.44
N ALA A 230 37.37 13.35 19.33
CA ALA A 230 38.45 12.45 18.99
C ALA A 230 39.05 11.86 20.26
N TYR A 231 39.79 10.76 20.12
CA TYR A 231 40.61 10.21 21.18
C TYR A 231 41.47 11.28 21.89
N GLY A 232 41.35 11.36 23.21
CA GLY A 232 42.12 12.27 24.06
C GLY A 232 41.60 13.71 24.11
N VAL A 233 40.56 14.06 23.36
CA VAL A 233 39.85 15.35 23.47
C VAL A 233 38.83 15.25 24.60
N ASP A 234 38.87 16.22 25.53
CA ASP A 234 37.90 16.37 26.64
C ASP A 234 37.61 15.08 27.45
N GLY A 235 38.63 14.24 27.59
CA GLY A 235 38.56 13.01 28.38
C GLY A 235 38.04 11.79 27.63
N ASN A 236 37.79 11.89 26.32
CA ASN A 236 37.41 10.76 25.50
C ASN A 236 38.52 9.68 25.48
N THR A 237 38.19 8.48 25.96
CA THR A 237 39.11 7.35 26.10
C THR A 237 39.07 6.36 24.92
N ASN A 238 38.12 6.50 24.00
CA ASN A 238 37.96 5.58 22.87
C ASN A 238 39.03 5.84 21.81
N LYS A 239 39.90 4.85 21.54
CA LYS A 239 41.03 4.99 20.60
C LYS A 239 40.63 4.95 19.13
N SER A 240 39.43 4.45 18.85
CA SER A 240 38.89 4.33 17.49
C SER A 240 38.26 5.64 17.02
N ASP A 241 37.86 6.51 17.94
CA ASP A 241 37.26 7.81 17.66
C ASP A 241 38.30 8.79 17.09
N ILE A 242 38.01 9.28 15.88
CA ILE A 242 38.78 10.31 15.19
C ILE A 242 37.84 11.39 14.65
N SER A 243 38.29 12.65 14.68
CA SER A 243 37.49 13.77 14.19
C SER A 243 36.96 13.57 12.76
N ASN A 244 35.71 13.98 12.54
CA ASN A 244 34.94 13.84 11.30
C ASN A 244 34.69 12.38 10.90
N ASP A 245 34.52 11.50 11.88
CA ASP A 245 34.11 10.12 11.62
C ASP A 245 32.63 9.85 11.89
N GLY A 246 31.88 10.90 12.25
CA GLY A 246 30.45 10.90 12.54
C GLY A 246 30.10 10.46 13.97
N VAL A 247 31.08 10.09 14.79
CA VAL A 247 30.88 9.60 16.16
C VAL A 247 31.33 10.65 17.17
N VAL A 248 30.49 10.90 18.18
CA VAL A 248 30.75 11.87 19.23
C VAL A 248 30.65 11.18 20.58
N HIS A 249 31.75 11.11 21.32
CA HIS A 249 31.74 10.56 22.68
C HIS A 249 31.50 11.65 23.71
N VAL A 250 30.49 11.45 24.56
CA VAL A 250 30.15 12.33 25.67
C VAL A 250 30.08 11.53 26.97
N THR A 251 30.62 12.11 28.04
CA THR A 251 30.52 11.55 29.39
C THR A 251 29.67 12.48 30.24
N LEU A 252 28.54 11.98 30.71
CA LEU A 252 27.64 12.71 31.58
C LEU A 252 28.10 12.57 33.03
N SER A 253 28.00 13.65 33.80
CA SER A 253 28.29 13.64 35.24
C SER A 253 27.17 13.04 36.09
N GLN A 254 26.06 12.64 35.47
CA GLN A 254 24.95 11.97 36.14
C GLN A 254 25.16 10.45 36.12
N LYS A 255 24.51 9.78 37.07
CA LYS A 255 24.38 8.32 37.09
C LYS A 255 23.35 7.86 36.05
N TYR A 256 23.40 6.59 35.66
CA TYR A 256 22.53 6.01 34.63
C TYR A 256 21.04 6.21 34.91
N GLY A 257 20.61 6.15 36.18
CA GLY A 257 19.21 6.35 36.56
C GLY A 257 18.29 5.25 36.00
N ASN A 258 16.98 5.52 35.95
CA ASN A 258 15.99 4.60 35.35
C ASN A 258 15.65 4.98 33.89
N VAL A 259 16.66 5.13 33.04
CA VAL A 259 16.47 5.46 31.62
C VAL A 259 15.88 4.31 30.78
N GLY A 260 15.71 3.12 31.37
CA GLY A 260 15.03 2.00 30.71
C GLY A 260 13.51 2.17 30.57
N ASP A 261 12.90 3.11 31.32
CA ASP A 261 11.49 3.49 31.17
C ASP A 261 11.38 4.70 30.20
N SER A 262 11.28 4.39 28.91
CA SER A 262 11.20 5.37 27.83
C SER A 262 10.00 6.30 28.03
N GLY A 263 10.28 7.59 28.14
CA GLY A 263 9.27 8.62 28.40
C GLY A 263 9.26 9.18 29.83
N SER A 264 10.05 8.62 30.76
CA SER A 264 10.24 9.18 32.10
C SER A 264 11.00 10.52 32.09
N ASP A 265 10.84 11.35 33.14
CA ASP A 265 11.57 12.62 33.26
C ASP A 265 13.09 12.42 33.26
N GLU A 266 13.59 11.36 33.93
CA GLU A 266 15.01 11.00 33.97
C GLU A 266 15.56 10.63 32.59
N TYR A 267 14.77 9.90 31.79
CA TYR A 267 15.08 9.58 30.41
C TYR A 267 15.26 10.85 29.57
N TRP A 268 14.31 11.78 29.65
CA TRP A 268 14.38 13.03 28.89
C TRP A 268 15.53 13.93 29.33
N ASP A 269 15.80 14.01 30.64
CA ASP A 269 16.95 14.76 31.17
C ASP A 269 18.28 14.22 30.63
N THR A 270 18.41 12.90 30.57
CA THR A 270 19.59 12.23 30.00
C THR A 270 19.81 12.61 28.54
N LEU A 271 18.78 12.52 27.70
CA LEU A 271 18.91 12.88 26.28
C LEU A 271 19.27 14.36 26.11
N ARG A 272 18.60 15.26 26.83
CA ARG A 272 18.91 16.70 26.81
C ARG A 272 20.35 16.99 27.19
N ALA A 273 20.86 16.30 28.23
CA ALA A 273 22.25 16.41 28.66
C ALA A 273 23.22 15.90 27.58
N ALA A 274 22.94 14.75 26.97
CA ALA A 274 23.76 14.19 25.88
C ALA A 274 23.86 15.14 24.69
N PHE A 275 22.75 15.69 24.21
CA PHE A 275 22.77 16.65 23.09
C PHE A 275 23.50 17.96 23.44
N LYS A 276 23.34 18.44 24.68
CA LYS A 276 24.05 19.63 25.14
C LYS A 276 25.56 19.42 25.15
N GLU A 277 26.02 18.24 25.57
CA GLU A 277 27.43 17.87 25.55
C GLU A 277 27.95 17.65 24.13
N ALA A 278 27.18 16.98 23.28
CA ALA A 278 27.53 16.75 21.87
C ALA A 278 27.65 18.07 21.07
N ALA A 279 26.86 19.09 21.40
CA ALA A 279 26.89 20.41 20.74
C ALA A 279 28.24 21.17 20.93
N LYS A 280 29.13 20.68 21.80
CA LYS A 280 30.52 21.18 21.89
C LYS A 280 31.37 20.78 20.69
N TYR A 281 31.02 19.67 20.04
CA TYR A 281 31.77 19.06 18.94
C TYR A 281 31.03 19.14 17.61
N VAL A 282 29.70 19.30 17.64
CA VAL A 282 28.82 19.33 16.46
C VAL A 282 28.09 20.66 16.34
N ASP A 283 28.14 21.23 15.14
CA ASP A 283 27.33 22.39 14.78
C ASP A 283 25.96 21.98 14.22
N PHE A 284 25.03 21.55 15.08
CA PHE A 284 23.72 21.04 14.66
C PHE A 284 22.94 22.02 13.78
N ALA A 285 23.01 23.32 14.09
CA ALA A 285 22.36 24.36 13.30
C ALA A 285 22.84 24.43 11.84
N ALA A 286 23.98 23.81 11.53
CA ALA A 286 24.48 23.74 10.16
C ALA A 286 23.71 22.78 9.24
N TYR A 287 22.90 21.91 9.83
CA TYR A 287 22.18 20.85 9.13
C TYR A 287 20.70 21.17 8.85
N ASP A 288 20.19 22.30 9.34
CA ASP A 288 18.85 22.84 9.00
C ASP A 288 18.87 23.40 7.57
N LYS A 289 18.53 22.55 6.59
CA LYS A 289 18.62 22.84 5.15
C LYS A 289 17.47 23.71 4.68
N ASN A 290 16.26 23.46 5.16
CA ASN A 290 15.09 24.21 4.77
C ASN A 290 14.94 25.53 5.57
N GLY A 291 15.70 25.71 6.67
CA GLY A 291 15.76 26.93 7.47
C GLY A 291 14.55 27.13 8.37
N ASN A 292 13.82 26.06 8.70
CA ASN A 292 12.62 26.12 9.54
C ASN A 292 12.93 26.12 11.04
N GLY A 293 14.20 25.96 11.44
CA GLY A 293 14.66 25.91 12.82
C GLY A 293 14.47 24.55 13.52
N VAL A 294 14.11 23.50 12.79
CA VAL A 294 13.84 22.14 13.27
C VAL A 294 14.59 21.14 12.40
N LEU A 295 15.49 20.36 12.99
CA LEU A 295 16.14 19.24 12.32
C LEU A 295 15.19 18.06 12.27
N ASP A 296 14.76 17.71 11.06
CA ASP A 296 13.87 16.57 10.79
C ASP A 296 14.53 15.43 10.00
N GLN A 297 13.76 14.36 9.82
CA GLN A 297 14.20 13.10 9.20
C GLN A 297 14.61 13.24 7.72
N THR A 298 14.30 14.37 7.08
CA THR A 298 14.69 14.70 5.70
C THR A 298 16.01 15.48 5.61
N GLU A 299 16.62 15.82 6.76
CA GLU A 299 17.80 16.69 6.83
C GLU A 299 19.00 16.02 7.49
N ILE A 300 18.78 15.24 8.55
CA ILE A 300 19.83 14.57 9.32
C ILE A 300 19.28 13.34 10.03
N GLY A 301 20.09 12.29 10.15
CA GLY A 301 19.86 11.16 11.05
C GLY A 301 20.55 11.40 12.40
N ILE A 302 19.88 11.04 13.48
CA ILE A 302 20.41 11.21 14.85
C ILE A 302 20.37 9.86 15.55
N GLY A 303 21.53 9.24 15.71
CA GLY A 303 21.73 8.01 16.48
C GLY A 303 22.32 8.30 17.85
N ILE A 304 21.79 7.63 18.86
CA ILE A 304 22.27 7.68 20.25
C ILE A 304 22.63 6.26 20.66
N VAL A 305 23.77 6.11 21.30
CA VAL A 305 24.18 4.83 21.87
C VAL A 305 24.51 5.06 23.34
N LEU A 306 23.72 4.46 24.22
CA LEU A 306 23.96 4.51 25.66
C LEU A 306 24.94 3.40 26.06
N ALA A 307 25.81 3.70 27.02
CA ALA A 307 26.59 2.67 27.70
C ALA A 307 25.67 1.58 28.31
N GLY A 308 26.21 0.39 28.53
CA GLY A 308 25.44 -0.77 29.02
C GLY A 308 24.88 -1.67 27.92
N TYR A 309 23.77 -2.36 28.22
CA TYR A 309 23.34 -3.56 27.49
C TYR A 309 22.06 -3.38 26.69
N ASP A 310 21.97 -4.05 25.56
CA ASP A 310 20.76 -4.13 24.75
C ASP A 310 19.74 -5.06 25.42
N GLN A 311 18.62 -4.50 25.86
CA GLN A 311 17.57 -5.26 26.53
C GLN A 311 16.90 -6.27 25.59
N SER A 312 16.82 -5.95 24.29
CA SER A 312 16.22 -6.81 23.27
C SER A 312 17.06 -8.06 22.99
N ALA A 313 18.38 -8.01 23.22
CA ALA A 313 19.27 -9.16 23.15
C ALA A 313 19.01 -10.19 24.28
N GLY A 314 18.43 -9.73 25.39
CA GLY A 314 17.89 -10.61 26.42
C GLY A 314 18.88 -11.07 27.49
N TYR A 315 20.05 -10.44 27.66
CA TYR A 315 20.87 -10.62 28.87
C TYR A 315 21.53 -9.32 29.31
N THR A 316 21.39 -9.02 30.61
CA THR A 316 22.03 -7.88 31.28
C THR A 316 22.71 -8.40 32.55
N PRO A 317 24.04 -8.24 32.71
CA PRO A 317 24.72 -8.68 33.91
C PRO A 317 24.30 -7.85 35.14
N VAL A 318 24.40 -8.47 36.33
CA VAL A 318 24.09 -7.80 37.59
C VAL A 318 24.96 -6.57 37.79
N GLY A 319 24.33 -5.44 38.13
CA GLY A 319 25.02 -4.17 38.36
C GLY A 319 25.22 -3.32 37.11
N HIS A 320 24.80 -3.83 35.94
CA HIS A 320 24.76 -3.07 34.70
C HIS A 320 23.34 -2.68 34.33
N HIS A 321 23.23 -1.70 33.46
CA HIS A 321 21.97 -1.17 32.98
C HIS A 321 21.70 -1.58 31.54
N SER A 322 20.43 -1.55 31.15
CA SER A 322 20.02 -1.86 29.79
C SER A 322 18.89 -0.97 29.30
N ILE A 323 18.77 -0.90 27.97
CA ILE A 323 17.70 -0.19 27.28
C ILE A 323 17.30 -0.95 26.02
N TRP A 324 16.01 -0.93 25.71
CA TRP A 324 15.49 -1.49 24.47
C TRP A 324 15.75 -0.51 23.32
N PRO A 325 16.37 -0.92 22.20
CA PRO A 325 16.57 -0.05 21.04
C PRO A 325 15.24 0.47 20.49
N HIS A 326 15.16 1.76 20.17
CA HIS A 326 13.92 2.35 19.67
C HIS A 326 14.18 3.63 18.88
N LYS A 327 13.23 3.98 18.03
CA LYS A 327 13.07 5.29 17.42
C LYS A 327 11.95 6.07 18.12
N TRP A 328 12.21 7.35 18.39
CA TRP A 328 11.25 8.18 19.13
C TRP A 328 11.30 9.67 18.71
N TYR A 329 10.28 10.43 19.09
CA TYR A 329 10.15 11.88 18.90
C TYR A 329 10.19 12.66 20.21
N PHE A 330 10.89 13.79 20.24
CA PHE A 330 10.78 14.69 21.38
C PHE A 330 9.35 15.25 21.51
N GLN A 331 8.69 15.03 22.66
CA GLN A 331 7.33 15.54 22.91
C GLN A 331 7.25 17.07 22.77
N ASP A 332 8.28 17.76 23.26
CA ASP A 332 8.57 19.17 22.99
C ASP A 332 9.92 19.24 22.26
N PRO A 333 9.99 19.71 20.99
CA PRO A 333 11.23 19.71 20.23
C PRO A 333 12.38 20.39 20.99
N TYR A 334 13.39 19.61 21.36
CA TYR A 334 14.47 20.10 22.22
C TYR A 334 15.39 21.05 21.46
N ALA A 335 15.45 22.31 21.90
CA ALA A 335 16.34 23.31 21.33
C ALA A 335 17.78 23.06 21.78
N VAL A 336 18.62 22.62 20.85
CA VAL A 336 20.08 22.54 21.02
C VAL A 336 20.71 23.81 20.47
N THR A 337 21.67 24.38 21.20
CA THR A 337 22.41 25.57 20.76
C THR A 337 23.85 25.19 20.45
N SER A 338 24.22 25.35 19.19
CA SER A 338 25.58 25.16 18.70
C SER A 338 26.23 26.52 18.36
N SER A 339 27.44 26.48 17.80
CA SER A 339 28.23 27.67 17.50
C SER A 339 27.58 28.64 16.51
N SER A 340 26.83 28.14 15.52
CA SER A 340 26.22 28.95 14.47
C SER A 340 24.75 29.32 14.71
N GLY A 341 24.10 28.70 15.71
CA GLY A 341 22.70 28.98 16.03
C GLY A 341 22.04 27.91 16.91
N SER A 342 20.74 28.06 17.10
CA SER A 342 19.91 27.10 17.83
C SER A 342 18.91 26.46 16.87
N VAL A 343 18.76 25.14 16.99
CA VAL A 343 17.78 24.34 16.25
C VAL A 343 17.09 23.37 17.19
N SER A 344 15.85 23.03 16.90
CA SER A 344 15.11 22.00 17.63
C SER A 344 15.33 20.63 17.00
N ILE A 345 15.49 19.60 17.83
CA ILE A 345 15.60 18.21 17.38
C ILE A 345 14.21 17.56 17.44
N SER A 346 13.74 16.98 16.33
CA SER A 346 12.42 16.34 16.27
C SER A 346 12.43 14.88 16.70
N SER A 347 13.45 14.12 16.28
CA SER A 347 13.48 12.66 16.40
C SER A 347 14.89 12.11 16.47
N TYR A 348 15.01 10.91 17.03
CA TYR A 348 16.26 10.17 17.16
C TYR A 348 16.01 8.66 17.09
N VAL A 349 17.07 7.91 16.85
CA VAL A 349 17.15 6.48 17.11
C VAL A 349 18.10 6.23 18.27
N LEU A 350 17.83 5.22 19.09
CA LEU A 350 18.61 4.89 20.27
C LEU A 350 18.87 3.39 20.33
N GLN A 351 20.07 3.01 20.75
CA GLN A 351 20.41 1.65 21.15
C GLN A 351 21.37 1.64 22.34
N ALA A 352 21.67 0.45 22.86
CA ALA A 352 22.75 0.24 23.82
C ALA A 352 24.07 -0.13 23.12
N GLU A 353 25.20 0.01 23.83
CA GLU A 353 26.52 -0.25 23.26
C GLU A 353 26.92 -1.73 23.19
N THR A 354 26.36 -2.56 24.06
CA THR A 354 26.73 -3.98 24.20
C THR A 354 25.51 -4.88 23.98
N GLU A 355 25.64 -5.83 23.06
CA GLU A 355 24.69 -6.93 22.93
C GLU A 355 25.17 -8.13 23.74
N SER A 356 24.23 -8.79 24.41
CA SER A 356 24.49 -10.07 25.03
C SER A 356 23.22 -10.90 25.09
N THR A 357 23.30 -12.13 24.58
CA THR A 357 22.18 -13.08 24.63
C THR A 357 22.26 -14.01 25.83
N ARG A 358 23.44 -14.10 26.47
CA ARG A 358 23.71 -14.92 27.65
C ARG A 358 25.05 -14.52 28.27
N GLN A 359 25.23 -14.93 29.52
CA GLN A 359 26.46 -14.74 30.29
C GLN A 359 27.71 -15.22 29.53
N GLY A 360 28.71 -14.33 29.39
CA GLY A 360 30.00 -14.64 28.75
C GLY A 360 30.00 -14.52 27.22
N GLU A 361 28.92 -14.02 26.62
CA GLU A 361 28.80 -13.69 25.19
C GLU A 361 28.52 -12.20 25.03
N GLU A 362 29.36 -11.33 25.60
CA GLU A 362 29.27 -9.89 25.46
C GLU A 362 30.07 -9.41 24.25
N HIS A 363 29.44 -8.63 23.36
CA HIS A 363 30.10 -7.99 22.24
C HIS A 363 29.50 -6.63 21.93
N GLN A 364 30.22 -5.81 21.16
CA GLN A 364 29.68 -4.55 20.64
C GLN A 364 28.36 -4.84 19.91
N SER A 365 27.34 -4.02 20.14
CA SER A 365 26.08 -4.12 19.41
C SER A 365 26.34 -4.02 17.91
N GLY A 366 25.66 -4.86 17.14
CA GLY A 366 25.76 -4.88 15.70
C GLY A 366 25.00 -3.72 15.06
N ILE A 367 24.87 -3.78 13.73
CA ILE A 367 24.06 -2.82 12.97
C ILE A 367 22.60 -3.24 12.83
N GLY A 368 22.18 -4.38 13.41
CA GLY A 368 20.84 -4.94 13.27
C GLY A 368 19.77 -4.03 13.86
N ALA A 369 19.84 -3.80 15.17
CA ALA A 369 18.90 -2.93 15.88
C ALA A 369 18.91 -1.50 15.30
N LEU A 370 20.09 -0.91 15.20
CA LEU A 370 20.25 0.42 14.62
C LEU A 370 19.72 0.55 13.18
N GLY A 371 19.98 -0.45 12.34
CA GLY A 371 19.54 -0.48 10.94
C GLY A 371 18.02 -0.52 10.85
N HIS A 372 17.39 -1.27 11.75
CA HIS A 372 15.94 -1.35 11.92
C HIS A 372 15.35 -0.02 12.42
N GLU A 373 15.90 0.59 13.48
CA GLU A 373 15.44 1.89 13.99
C GLU A 373 15.58 3.01 12.96
N LEU A 374 16.65 3.01 12.17
CA LEU A 374 16.81 3.94 11.06
C LEU A 374 15.76 3.71 9.96
N GLY A 375 15.22 2.50 9.82
CA GLY A 375 14.09 2.20 8.94
C GLY A 375 12.84 2.94 9.41
N HIS A 376 12.53 2.86 10.70
CA HIS A 376 11.47 3.65 11.34
C HIS A 376 11.73 5.16 11.33
N TYR A 377 13.00 5.54 11.38
CA TYR A 377 13.43 6.93 11.19
C TYR A 377 13.11 7.42 9.78
N LEU A 378 13.03 6.54 8.79
CA LEU A 378 12.54 6.87 7.44
C LEU A 378 11.04 6.58 7.26
N GLY A 379 10.35 6.20 8.34
CA GLY A 379 8.90 5.97 8.36
C GLY A 379 8.46 4.57 7.90
N LEU A 380 9.36 3.59 7.84
CA LEU A 380 8.96 2.21 7.63
C LEU A 380 8.20 1.64 8.84
N PRO A 381 7.19 0.78 8.63
CA PRO A 381 6.51 0.08 9.72
C PRO A 381 7.32 -1.15 10.18
N ASP A 382 6.95 -1.68 11.35
CA ASP A 382 7.26 -3.05 11.73
C ASP A 382 6.53 -4.04 10.85
N LEU A 383 7.20 -5.13 10.50
CA LEU A 383 6.63 -6.25 9.77
C LEU A 383 6.46 -7.49 10.65
N TYR A 384 7.08 -7.51 11.83
CA TYR A 384 6.85 -8.55 12.81
C TYR A 384 5.52 -8.32 13.54
N ASP A 385 4.96 -9.41 14.06
CA ASP A 385 3.75 -9.35 14.88
C ASP A 385 4.10 -8.99 16.33
N THR A 386 3.39 -8.00 16.87
CA THR A 386 3.50 -7.54 18.26
C THR A 386 2.47 -8.20 19.20
N SER A 387 1.56 -9.04 18.66
CA SER A 387 0.50 -9.70 19.43
C SER A 387 0.93 -11.02 20.08
N ASP A 388 0.05 -11.58 20.92
CA ASP A 388 0.26 -12.75 21.81
C ASP A 388 0.57 -14.09 21.12
N GLY A 389 0.84 -14.10 19.81
CA GLY A 389 1.18 -15.31 19.08
C GLY A 389 -0.04 -16.15 18.67
N THR A 390 -1.26 -15.68 18.93
CA THR A 390 -2.50 -16.43 18.66
C THR A 390 -3.26 -15.88 17.45
N GLY A 391 -3.87 -16.76 16.65
CA GLY A 391 -4.77 -16.37 15.57
C GLY A 391 -4.63 -17.20 14.30
N ALA A 392 -5.60 -17.10 13.40
CA ALA A 392 -5.65 -17.90 12.17
C ALA A 392 -4.48 -17.61 11.21
N TRP A 393 -3.84 -16.44 11.36
CA TRP A 393 -2.73 -16.00 10.52
C TRP A 393 -1.37 -16.13 11.22
N SER A 394 -1.30 -16.80 12.37
CA SER A 394 -0.08 -16.94 13.18
C SER A 394 1.11 -17.52 12.44
N ASP A 395 0.81 -18.28 11.38
CA ASP A 395 1.81 -18.96 10.59
C ASP A 395 2.32 -18.16 9.38
N TYR A 396 1.86 -16.93 9.20
CA TYR A 396 2.27 -16.06 8.10
C TYR A 396 3.07 -14.89 8.68
N THR A 397 4.40 -15.01 8.63
CA THR A 397 5.35 -14.03 9.18
C THR A 397 6.39 -13.67 8.12
N VAL A 398 7.08 -12.54 8.25
CA VAL A 398 8.17 -12.16 7.34
C VAL A 398 9.49 -12.78 7.82
N GLY A 399 9.73 -12.79 9.13
CA GLY A 399 10.90 -13.37 9.77
C GLY A 399 12.22 -12.83 9.22
N TYR A 400 13.17 -13.72 8.95
CA TYR A 400 14.52 -13.36 8.51
C TYR A 400 14.61 -12.75 7.10
N LEU A 401 13.50 -12.63 6.36
CA LEU A 401 13.51 -12.06 5.00
C LEU A 401 13.56 -10.53 4.98
N SER A 402 13.28 -9.86 6.10
CA SER A 402 13.30 -8.39 6.20
C SER A 402 14.02 -7.90 7.44
N MET A 403 14.84 -6.86 7.27
CA MET A 403 15.34 -6.01 8.36
C MET A 403 14.23 -5.51 9.29
N MET A 404 13.01 -5.24 8.79
CA MET A 404 11.87 -4.76 9.58
C MET A 404 11.12 -5.87 10.34
N ASP A 405 11.68 -7.08 10.39
CA ASP A 405 11.24 -8.23 11.20
C ASP A 405 12.52 -8.89 11.79
N GLY A 406 12.57 -10.21 11.92
CA GLY A 406 13.70 -10.96 12.46
C GLY A 406 14.98 -10.89 11.64
N GLY A 407 14.96 -10.27 10.45
CA GLY A 407 16.15 -10.03 9.64
C GLY A 407 17.20 -9.14 10.33
N SER A 408 16.80 -8.30 11.29
CA SER A 408 17.73 -7.54 12.15
C SER A 408 18.66 -8.46 12.96
N TRP A 409 18.21 -9.68 13.28
CA TRP A 409 18.96 -10.72 13.99
C TRP A 409 19.61 -11.77 13.08
N GLY A 410 19.72 -11.49 11.78
CA GLY A 410 20.32 -12.41 10.81
C GLY A 410 21.71 -12.90 11.24
N ARG A 411 22.04 -14.13 10.85
CA ARG A 411 23.35 -14.74 11.13
C ARG A 411 23.85 -15.54 9.93
N THR A 412 25.13 -15.38 9.64
CA THR A 412 25.81 -16.23 8.66
C THR A 412 25.92 -17.66 9.19
N SER A 413 26.21 -18.61 8.29
CA SER A 413 26.47 -20.01 8.69
C SER A 413 27.68 -20.16 9.65
N SER A 414 28.60 -19.19 9.69
CA SER A 414 29.70 -19.14 10.66
C SER A 414 29.32 -18.55 12.01
N GLY A 415 28.08 -18.08 12.18
CA GLY A 415 27.56 -17.49 13.42
C GLY A 415 27.85 -15.99 13.56
N GLU A 416 28.33 -15.31 12.52
CA GLU A 416 28.50 -13.86 12.53
C GLU A 416 27.13 -13.19 12.44
N TYR A 417 26.83 -12.26 13.35
CA TYR A 417 25.64 -11.43 13.24
C TYR A 417 25.73 -10.55 12.01
N ARG A 418 24.76 -10.73 11.11
CA ARG A 418 24.66 -9.99 9.87
C ARG A 418 23.20 -9.80 9.54
N PRO A 419 22.68 -8.57 9.60
CA PRO A 419 21.27 -8.39 9.31
C PRO A 419 21.00 -8.60 7.82
N THR A 420 19.77 -8.93 7.51
CA THR A 420 19.32 -9.16 6.13
C THR A 420 18.77 -7.87 5.54
N PHE A 421 18.69 -7.79 4.21
CA PHE A 421 18.16 -6.60 3.58
C PHE A 421 16.69 -6.34 3.94
N PHE A 422 16.25 -5.08 3.75
CA PHE A 422 14.82 -4.77 3.63
C PHE A 422 14.17 -5.66 2.59
N ASP A 423 12.93 -6.09 2.84
CA ASP A 423 12.07 -6.74 1.86
C ASP A 423 11.69 -5.81 0.70
N ALA A 424 11.09 -6.40 -0.33
CA ALA A 424 10.66 -5.69 -1.52
C ALA A 424 9.67 -4.54 -1.23
N TYR A 425 8.78 -4.69 -0.24
CA TYR A 425 7.82 -3.63 0.08
C TYR A 425 8.50 -2.42 0.72
N CYS A 426 9.30 -2.63 1.76
CA CYS A 426 10.03 -1.55 2.41
C CYS A 426 10.93 -0.80 1.40
N ARG A 427 11.60 -1.54 0.51
CA ARG A 427 12.38 -0.93 -0.59
C ARG A 427 11.51 -0.15 -1.56
N TYR A 428 10.31 -0.63 -1.89
CA TYR A 428 9.39 0.08 -2.78
C TYR A 428 8.88 1.38 -2.14
N MET A 429 8.48 1.33 -0.87
CA MET A 429 8.01 2.50 -0.09
C MET A 429 9.04 3.61 0.01
N LEU A 430 10.32 3.27 0.21
CA LEU A 430 11.41 4.24 0.26
C LEU A 430 11.81 4.80 -1.11
N GLY A 431 11.33 4.20 -2.21
CA GLY A 431 11.75 4.51 -3.58
C GLY A 431 13.11 3.89 -3.96
N TYR A 432 13.58 2.90 -3.20
CA TYR A 432 14.85 2.21 -3.45
C TYR A 432 14.76 1.31 -4.68
N ILE A 433 13.60 0.70 -4.91
CA ILE A 433 13.34 -0.10 -6.10
C ILE A 433 12.18 0.51 -6.90
N ASP A 434 12.17 0.22 -8.20
CA ASP A 434 11.11 0.58 -9.13
C ASP A 434 10.74 -0.68 -9.92
N PRO A 435 9.85 -1.54 -9.37
CA PRO A 435 9.57 -2.85 -9.95
C PRO A 435 8.88 -2.73 -11.31
N GLU A 436 9.29 -3.54 -12.28
CA GLU A 436 8.65 -3.59 -13.60
C GLU A 436 7.31 -4.32 -13.53
N GLU A 437 6.26 -3.74 -14.10
CA GLU A 437 4.92 -4.35 -14.08
C GLU A 437 4.80 -5.51 -15.07
N ILE A 438 4.31 -6.65 -14.58
CA ILE A 438 3.96 -7.83 -15.36
C ILE A 438 2.44 -7.89 -15.46
N SER A 439 1.92 -7.78 -16.70
CA SER A 439 0.48 -7.82 -16.99
C SER A 439 0.09 -8.87 -18.05
N LYS A 440 1.05 -9.70 -18.48
CA LYS A 440 0.85 -10.71 -19.54
C LYS A 440 1.72 -11.94 -19.32
N ASP A 441 1.30 -13.03 -19.93
CA ASP A 441 2.07 -14.27 -19.97
C ASP A 441 3.48 -14.04 -20.51
N GLY A 442 4.46 -14.70 -19.91
CA GLY A 442 5.82 -14.65 -20.42
C GLY A 442 6.87 -15.14 -19.44
N THR A 443 8.10 -15.22 -19.95
CA THR A 443 9.30 -15.46 -19.16
C THR A 443 9.98 -14.13 -18.86
N TYR A 444 10.27 -13.91 -17.59
CA TYR A 444 10.90 -12.72 -17.05
C TYR A 444 12.16 -13.13 -16.28
N THR A 445 13.11 -12.22 -16.12
CA THR A 445 14.38 -12.49 -15.42
C THR A 445 14.53 -11.56 -14.23
N ALA A 446 14.53 -12.10 -13.01
CA ALA A 446 14.83 -11.34 -11.80
C ALA A 446 16.30 -11.50 -11.40
N THR A 447 16.93 -10.41 -11.01
CA THR A 447 18.36 -10.38 -10.68
C THR A 447 18.57 -9.92 -9.24
N SER A 448 19.49 -10.61 -8.55
CA SER A 448 19.77 -10.38 -7.13
C SER A 448 20.62 -9.13 -6.90
N GLN A 449 20.85 -8.80 -5.63
CA GLN A 449 21.49 -7.55 -5.22
C GLN A 449 22.92 -7.40 -5.73
N LYS A 450 23.69 -8.48 -5.82
CA LYS A 450 25.09 -8.47 -6.30
C LYS A 450 25.22 -8.99 -7.73
N SER A 451 24.11 -9.05 -8.48
CA SER A 451 24.14 -9.39 -9.90
C SER A 451 24.87 -8.32 -10.72
N ASP A 452 25.77 -8.74 -11.61
CA ASP A 452 26.47 -7.85 -12.55
C ASP A 452 25.52 -7.11 -13.50
N ALA A 453 24.31 -7.63 -13.70
CA ALA A 453 23.26 -6.99 -14.50
C ALA A 453 22.50 -5.88 -13.75
N GLY A 454 22.82 -5.65 -12.47
CA GLY A 454 22.07 -4.79 -11.56
C GLY A 454 20.83 -5.50 -10.99
N PHE A 455 20.29 -4.99 -9.88
CA PHE A 455 19.08 -5.52 -9.24
C PHE A 455 17.83 -5.29 -10.10
N LYS A 456 17.00 -6.33 -10.29
CA LYS A 456 15.74 -6.26 -11.05
C LYS A 456 14.64 -7.02 -10.34
N SER A 457 13.55 -6.33 -10.05
CA SER A 457 12.33 -6.85 -9.43
C SER A 457 11.10 -6.53 -10.28
N TYR A 458 9.98 -7.20 -9.99
CA TYR A 458 8.73 -7.06 -10.73
C TYR A 458 7.53 -6.88 -9.80
N ILE A 459 6.45 -6.33 -10.34
CA ILE A 459 5.14 -6.22 -9.69
C ILE A 459 4.05 -6.88 -10.55
N ILE A 460 3.18 -7.66 -9.91
CA ILE A 460 1.99 -8.27 -10.53
C ILE A 460 0.78 -7.74 -9.77
N ARG A 461 -0.11 -6.99 -10.43
CA ARG A 461 -1.30 -6.40 -9.80
C ARG A 461 -2.48 -7.35 -9.91
N VAL A 462 -3.14 -7.63 -8.78
CA VAL A 462 -4.42 -8.34 -8.75
C VAL A 462 -5.57 -7.32 -8.81
N ASN A 463 -5.43 -6.22 -8.07
CA ASN A 463 -6.27 -5.03 -8.14
C ASN A 463 -5.49 -3.81 -7.59
N ASP A 464 -6.15 -2.67 -7.40
CA ASP A 464 -5.52 -1.44 -6.93
C ASP A 464 -4.91 -1.55 -5.52
N ASP A 465 -5.53 -2.36 -4.66
CA ASP A 465 -5.15 -2.51 -3.24
C ASP A 465 -4.38 -3.81 -2.95
N GLU A 466 -4.32 -4.74 -3.90
CA GLU A 466 -3.70 -6.05 -3.72
C GLU A 466 -2.78 -6.40 -4.90
N TYR A 467 -1.50 -6.62 -4.60
CA TYR A 467 -0.48 -6.91 -5.60
C TYR A 467 0.65 -7.78 -5.04
N TYR A 468 1.51 -8.23 -5.94
CA TYR A 468 2.62 -9.10 -5.63
C TYR A 468 3.94 -8.51 -6.11
N LEU A 469 4.96 -8.52 -5.27
CA LEU A 469 6.32 -8.16 -5.66
C LEU A 469 7.15 -9.42 -5.84
N VAL A 470 7.89 -9.52 -6.94
CA VAL A 470 8.79 -10.65 -7.20
C VAL A 470 10.23 -10.13 -7.18
N GLU A 471 11.05 -10.70 -6.32
CA GLU A 471 12.48 -10.41 -6.25
C GLU A 471 13.32 -11.70 -6.20
N ASN A 472 14.60 -11.59 -6.54
CA ASN A 472 15.55 -12.69 -6.44
C ASN A 472 16.51 -12.42 -5.28
N ARG A 473 16.42 -13.25 -4.23
CA ARG A 473 17.23 -13.13 -3.00
C ARG A 473 18.24 -14.28 -2.96
N GLN A 474 19.52 -13.95 -2.78
CA GLN A 474 20.63 -14.90 -2.75
C GLN A 474 21.39 -14.72 -1.44
N TYR A 475 22.05 -15.76 -0.94
CA TYR A 475 22.91 -15.66 0.25
C TYR A 475 24.22 -14.95 -0.11
N GLU A 476 24.14 -13.64 -0.27
CA GLU A 476 25.26 -12.78 -0.66
C GLU A 476 25.21 -11.46 0.10
N SER A 477 26.37 -10.91 0.47
CA SER A 477 26.43 -9.65 1.22
C SER A 477 25.65 -9.76 2.55
N PHE A 478 24.77 -8.80 2.84
CA PHE A 478 23.89 -8.80 4.02
C PHE A 478 22.93 -9.99 4.05
N ASP A 479 22.49 -10.48 2.90
CA ASP A 479 21.59 -11.64 2.84
C ASP A 479 22.28 -12.97 3.18
N GLU A 480 23.60 -13.02 3.32
CA GLU A 480 24.27 -14.14 4.01
C GLU A 480 23.74 -14.33 5.44
N GLY A 481 23.19 -13.27 6.06
CA GLY A 481 22.47 -13.33 7.33
C GLY A 481 21.25 -14.25 7.35
N MET A 482 20.73 -14.63 6.18
CA MET A 482 19.65 -15.60 6.04
C MET A 482 20.15 -17.06 6.07
N GLU A 483 21.45 -17.30 5.87
CA GLU A 483 21.98 -18.66 5.68
C GLU A 483 21.67 -19.56 6.87
N ALA A 484 21.94 -19.09 8.08
CA ALA A 484 21.69 -19.89 9.28
C ALA A 484 20.22 -20.29 9.37
N ALA A 485 19.31 -19.38 8.98
CA ALA A 485 17.85 -19.50 9.04
C ALA A 485 17.23 -20.45 7.98
N PHE A 486 17.90 -20.70 6.85
CA PHE A 486 17.29 -21.49 5.77
C PHE A 486 18.16 -22.63 5.21
N THR A 487 19.47 -22.65 5.48
CA THR A 487 20.39 -23.70 4.97
C THR A 487 20.61 -24.83 5.97
N SER A 488 20.58 -24.53 7.26
CA SER A 488 20.72 -25.54 8.30
C SER A 488 19.38 -26.25 8.46
N GLY A 489 19.32 -27.57 8.26
CA GLY A 489 18.09 -28.37 8.45
C GLY A 489 17.56 -28.40 9.90
N SER A 490 17.98 -27.45 10.74
CA SER A 490 17.83 -27.39 12.19
C SER A 490 17.39 -26.01 12.69
N VAL A 491 16.80 -25.15 11.85
CA VAL A 491 16.37 -23.84 12.36
C VAL A 491 15.21 -24.03 13.31
N ARG A 492 15.52 -23.65 14.54
CA ARG A 492 14.70 -23.67 15.74
C ARG A 492 13.40 -22.92 15.48
N ASN A 493 12.37 -23.69 15.15
CA ASN A 493 10.99 -23.39 15.50
C ASN A 493 10.32 -24.75 15.76
N THR A 494 10.75 -25.36 16.85
CA THR A 494 9.94 -26.38 17.50
C THR A 494 8.67 -25.69 17.98
N ALA A 495 7.52 -26.36 17.85
CA ALA A 495 6.41 -26.04 18.73
C ALA A 495 6.88 -26.24 20.18
N ALA A 496 6.12 -25.74 21.17
CA ALA A 496 6.45 -25.84 22.60
C ALA A 496 6.63 -27.30 23.13
N ASP A 497 6.51 -28.31 22.25
CA ASP A 497 6.70 -29.73 22.49
C ASP A 497 8.05 -30.28 21.98
N GLY A 498 8.96 -29.42 21.51
CA GLY A 498 10.27 -29.85 21.01
C GLY A 498 10.20 -30.67 19.71
N GLN A 499 9.06 -30.73 19.02
CA GLN A 499 8.94 -31.35 17.71
C GLN A 499 9.14 -30.30 16.59
N PRO A 500 9.83 -30.62 15.48
CA PRO A 500 9.61 -29.87 14.24
C PRO A 500 8.12 -29.93 13.95
N SER A 501 7.47 -28.78 13.77
CA SER A 501 6.01 -28.65 13.74
C SER A 501 5.30 -29.64 12.79
N ASN A 502 6.03 -30.23 11.83
CA ASN A 502 5.53 -31.28 10.93
C ASN A 502 6.46 -32.52 10.75
N GLY A 503 7.58 -32.71 11.47
CA GLY A 503 8.43 -33.91 11.28
C GLY A 503 9.35 -33.93 10.04
N TYR A 504 9.45 -32.83 9.29
CA TYR A 504 10.24 -32.74 8.04
C TYR A 504 11.36 -31.69 8.15
N SER A 505 12.57 -32.02 7.69
CA SER A 505 13.68 -31.07 7.55
C SER A 505 13.75 -30.55 6.12
N TYR A 506 13.32 -29.31 5.90
CA TYR A 506 13.45 -28.62 4.62
C TYR A 506 14.62 -27.65 4.67
N THR A 507 15.39 -27.58 3.59
CA THR A 507 16.49 -26.62 3.48
C THR A 507 16.49 -25.96 2.11
N ASN A 508 16.88 -24.69 2.09
CA ASN A 508 17.22 -23.97 0.88
C ASN A 508 18.72 -23.64 0.90
N PRO A 509 19.55 -24.34 0.12
CA PRO A 509 20.99 -24.07 0.06
C PRO A 509 21.41 -22.96 -0.91
N THR A 510 20.49 -22.35 -1.66
CA THR A 510 20.80 -21.58 -2.87
C THR A 510 20.06 -20.24 -3.01
N GLY A 511 19.30 -19.78 -2.03
CA GLY A 511 18.38 -18.65 -2.19
C GLY A 511 17.33 -18.92 -3.27
N GLY A 512 16.76 -17.90 -3.88
CA GLY A 512 15.79 -18.05 -4.98
C GLY A 512 14.87 -16.85 -5.13
N LEU A 513 13.79 -17.04 -5.89
CA LEU A 513 12.74 -16.03 -6.00
C LEU A 513 11.93 -15.98 -4.71
N VAL A 514 11.65 -14.78 -4.23
CA VAL A 514 10.68 -14.54 -3.16
C VAL A 514 9.53 -13.75 -3.78
N VAL A 515 8.32 -14.26 -3.60
CA VAL A 515 7.09 -13.63 -4.07
C VAL A 515 6.39 -13.05 -2.85
N TRP A 516 6.27 -11.73 -2.77
CA TRP A 516 5.67 -11.01 -1.67
C TRP A 516 4.22 -10.68 -2.01
N HIS A 517 3.28 -11.04 -1.15
CA HIS A 517 1.90 -10.57 -1.19
C HIS A 517 1.78 -9.26 -0.41
N ILE A 518 1.24 -8.23 -1.06
CA ILE A 518 0.98 -6.93 -0.49
C ILE A 518 -0.52 -6.63 -0.60
N ASP A 519 -1.13 -6.32 0.54
CA ASP A 519 -2.48 -5.79 0.62
C ASP A 519 -2.41 -4.38 1.22
N ASN A 520 -2.35 -3.36 0.34
CA ASN A 520 -2.34 -1.96 0.73
C ASN A 520 -3.65 -1.57 1.42
N GLY A 521 -4.78 -2.17 1.09
CA GLY A 521 -6.02 -1.96 1.83
C GLY A 521 -5.84 -2.25 3.32
N ILE A 522 -5.09 -3.29 3.68
CA ILE A 522 -4.76 -3.61 5.07
C ILE A 522 -3.56 -2.81 5.57
N ALA A 523 -2.45 -2.76 4.84
CA ALA A 523 -1.27 -2.03 5.27
C ALA A 523 -1.61 -0.55 5.55
N VAL A 524 -2.50 0.06 4.74
CA VAL A 524 -3.00 1.42 4.93
C VAL A 524 -4.08 1.51 6.04
N ASN A 525 -5.04 0.58 6.14
CA ASN A 525 -6.12 0.67 7.14
C ASN A 525 -5.74 0.14 8.55
N ASN A 526 -4.74 -0.73 8.68
CA ASN A 526 -4.34 -1.40 9.92
C ASN A 526 -3.06 -0.83 10.53
N GLY A 527 -2.96 0.50 10.62
CA GLY A 527 -1.81 1.15 11.25
C GLY A 527 -1.37 2.41 10.53
N LEU A 528 -2.02 2.73 9.42
CA LEU A 528 -1.65 3.85 8.60
C LEU A 528 -2.83 4.81 8.28
N VAL A 529 -3.65 5.27 9.23
CA VAL A 529 -4.26 6.64 9.23
C VAL A 529 -5.02 6.82 10.54
N THR A 530 -5.63 5.75 11.06
CA THR A 530 -6.23 5.67 12.40
C THR A 530 -6.55 4.20 12.66
N PRO A 531 -5.87 3.52 13.60
CA PRO A 531 -6.16 2.12 13.87
C PRO A 531 -7.61 1.97 14.38
N SER A 532 -8.37 1.05 13.79
CA SER A 532 -9.61 0.56 14.42
C SER A 532 -9.30 -0.33 15.63
N ASP A 533 -8.07 -0.86 15.71
CA ASP A 533 -7.52 -1.64 16.80
C ASP A 533 -6.20 -1.02 17.31
N PRO A 534 -6.14 -0.53 18.57
CA PRO A 534 -4.94 0.04 19.17
C PRO A 534 -3.73 -0.92 19.23
N SER A 535 -3.91 -2.23 19.08
CA SER A 535 -2.82 -3.21 19.02
C SER A 535 -2.02 -3.19 17.71
N LEU A 536 -2.52 -2.45 16.70
CA LEU A 536 -1.88 -2.21 15.40
C LEU A 536 -0.97 -0.98 15.38
N SER A 537 -0.56 -0.47 16.55
CA SER A 537 0.42 0.61 16.57
C SER A 537 1.71 0.12 15.91
N ASN A 538 2.06 0.77 14.80
CA ASN A 538 3.38 0.69 14.16
C ASN A 538 3.75 -0.65 13.47
N THR A 539 2.90 -1.68 13.52
CA THR A 539 3.02 -2.88 12.66
C THR A 539 1.88 -2.98 11.66
N VAL A 540 2.19 -3.49 10.46
CA VAL A 540 1.20 -3.80 9.40
C VAL A 540 0.78 -5.27 9.40
N ASN A 541 1.37 -6.08 10.28
CA ASN A 541 1.11 -7.51 10.41
C ASN A 541 0.68 -7.85 11.85
N VAL A 542 -0.49 -8.44 12.00
CA VAL A 542 -0.94 -9.04 13.28
C VAL A 542 -1.49 -10.43 13.04
N LYS A 543 -1.32 -11.33 14.00
CA LYS A 543 -1.73 -12.74 13.83
C LYS A 543 -3.24 -12.99 13.96
N LYS A 544 -3.96 -12.09 14.65
CA LYS A 544 -5.42 -12.16 14.82
C LYS A 544 -6.19 -11.77 13.56
N HIS A 545 -5.55 -11.05 12.65
CA HIS A 545 -6.12 -10.59 11.39
C HIS A 545 -5.20 -10.92 10.22
N ARG A 546 -5.65 -10.64 9.00
CA ARG A 546 -4.85 -10.85 7.79
C ARG A 546 -3.59 -9.94 7.81
N PRO A 547 -2.37 -10.47 7.56
CA PRO A 547 -1.17 -9.66 7.37
C PRO A 547 -1.32 -8.73 6.16
N GLY A 548 -0.89 -7.48 6.28
CA GLY A 548 -0.82 -6.57 5.13
C GLY A 548 0.33 -6.92 4.18
N ILE A 549 1.39 -7.53 4.70
CA ILE A 549 2.62 -7.83 3.96
C ILE A 549 3.16 -9.18 4.39
N MET A 550 3.35 -10.10 3.44
CA MET A 550 3.97 -11.39 3.75
C MET A 550 4.50 -12.08 2.50
N PRO A 551 5.43 -13.04 2.63
CA PRO A 551 5.77 -13.93 1.53
C PRO A 551 4.58 -14.83 1.15
N ALA A 552 4.46 -15.13 -0.13
CA ALA A 552 3.60 -16.18 -0.63
C ALA A 552 4.27 -17.52 -0.37
N TYR A 553 3.71 -18.30 0.55
CA TYR A 553 4.25 -19.59 0.96
C TYR A 553 3.64 -20.76 0.18
N TYR A 554 4.42 -21.84 0.08
CA TYR A 554 3.89 -23.13 -0.31
C TYR A 554 2.97 -23.69 0.77
N GLU A 555 1.77 -24.10 0.39
CA GLU A 555 0.78 -24.75 1.26
C GLU A 555 0.42 -26.12 0.68
N VAL A 556 1.04 -27.17 1.20
CA VAL A 556 0.84 -28.55 0.73
C VAL A 556 0.14 -29.39 1.78
N SER A 557 -1.04 -29.89 1.41
CA SER A 557 -1.94 -30.65 2.29
C SER A 557 -1.35 -31.98 2.78
N SER A 558 -0.39 -32.56 2.05
CA SER A 558 0.27 -33.83 2.39
C SER A 558 1.32 -33.69 3.49
N VAL A 559 1.77 -32.48 3.82
CA VAL A 559 2.94 -32.25 4.68
C VAL A 559 2.61 -31.36 5.89
N ALA A 560 1.74 -30.37 5.72
CA ALA A 560 1.51 -29.33 6.73
C ALA A 560 0.04 -29.13 7.11
N ALA A 561 -0.85 -30.09 6.79
CA ALA A 561 -2.30 -29.97 7.02
C ALA A 561 -2.94 -28.68 6.45
N GLY A 562 -2.37 -28.12 5.38
CA GLY A 562 -2.82 -26.85 4.78
C GLY A 562 -2.25 -25.58 5.44
N ARG A 563 -1.21 -25.69 6.27
CA ARG A 563 -0.45 -24.54 6.83
C ARG A 563 0.68 -24.10 5.89
N PRO A 564 1.12 -22.82 5.95
CA PRO A 564 2.22 -22.31 5.13
C PRO A 564 3.58 -22.91 5.54
N LEU A 565 4.42 -23.23 4.56
CA LEU A 565 5.79 -23.69 4.76
C LEU A 565 6.75 -22.51 4.94
N GLN A 566 6.74 -21.90 6.13
CA GLN A 566 7.57 -20.72 6.47
C GLN A 566 9.07 -20.89 6.18
N ASN A 567 9.60 -22.11 6.26
CA ASN A 567 11.02 -22.42 6.07
C ASN A 567 11.42 -22.57 4.58
N LEU A 568 10.47 -22.42 3.65
CA LEU A 568 10.73 -22.43 2.21
C LEU A 568 10.05 -21.23 1.54
N PRO A 569 10.45 -19.99 1.87
CA PRO A 569 9.92 -18.80 1.21
C PRO A 569 10.46 -18.63 -0.22
N PHE A 570 11.54 -19.33 -0.54
CA PHE A 570 12.24 -19.22 -1.81
C PHE A 570 11.72 -20.25 -2.82
N MET A 571 11.33 -19.78 -4.00
CA MET A 571 11.05 -20.61 -5.16
C MET A 571 12.32 -20.82 -5.99
N ASN A 572 12.66 -22.08 -6.19
CA ASN A 572 13.69 -22.54 -7.13
C ASN A 572 13.47 -24.05 -7.42
N ALA A 573 14.20 -24.62 -8.37
CA ALA A 573 14.06 -26.02 -8.74
C ALA A 573 14.30 -27.01 -7.58
N ASN A 574 15.16 -26.66 -6.61
CA ASN A 574 15.45 -27.49 -5.43
C ASN A 574 14.29 -27.49 -4.44
N THR A 575 13.75 -26.31 -4.11
CA THR A 575 12.62 -26.18 -3.18
C THR A 575 11.36 -26.74 -3.83
N ASN A 576 11.07 -26.43 -5.10
CA ASN A 576 9.94 -26.97 -5.87
C ASN A 576 9.93 -28.51 -5.86
N LYS A 577 11.09 -29.14 -6.01
CA LYS A 577 11.23 -30.61 -5.94
C LYS A 577 10.98 -31.15 -4.52
N GLN A 578 11.40 -30.44 -3.48
CA GLN A 578 11.18 -30.84 -2.08
C GLN A 578 9.70 -30.76 -1.68
N VAL A 579 8.97 -29.74 -2.15
CA VAL A 579 7.55 -29.55 -1.82
C VAL A 579 6.61 -30.31 -2.75
N GLY A 580 7.04 -30.60 -3.99
CA GLY A 580 6.20 -31.23 -5.01
C GLY A 580 5.08 -30.32 -5.52
N SER A 581 5.21 -29.01 -5.31
CA SER A 581 4.25 -27.98 -5.72
C SER A 581 4.94 -26.91 -6.57
N ASP A 582 4.67 -26.95 -7.87
CA ASP A 582 5.04 -25.98 -8.89
C ASP A 582 3.95 -26.07 -9.98
N PRO A 583 3.31 -24.98 -10.40
CA PRO A 583 3.54 -23.56 -10.06
C PRO A 583 3.08 -23.12 -8.65
N LEU A 584 3.69 -22.04 -8.14
CA LEU A 584 3.14 -21.28 -7.02
C LEU A 584 1.87 -20.55 -7.48
N LYS A 585 0.83 -20.62 -6.65
CA LYS A 585 -0.44 -19.95 -6.90
C LYS A 585 -0.40 -18.53 -6.34
N VAL A 586 -0.82 -17.57 -7.13
CA VAL A 586 -1.15 -16.23 -6.68
C VAL A 586 -2.60 -16.24 -6.20
N LEU A 587 -2.85 -15.79 -4.97
CA LEU A 587 -4.17 -15.84 -4.33
C LEU A 587 -4.69 -14.41 -4.14
N ALA A 588 -6.00 -14.20 -4.31
CA ALA A 588 -6.66 -12.96 -3.90
C ALA A 588 -7.20 -13.17 -2.49
N TYR A 589 -6.94 -12.20 -1.63
CA TYR A 589 -7.28 -12.31 -0.22
C TYR A 589 -8.58 -11.56 0.10
N ASN A 590 -9.02 -10.61 -0.72
CA ASN A 590 -10.39 -10.04 -0.72
C ASN A 590 -11.02 -9.80 0.69
N ALA A 591 -10.25 -9.25 1.64
CA ALA A 591 -10.67 -9.04 3.03
C ALA A 591 -11.15 -10.30 3.78
N CYS A 592 -10.62 -11.47 3.44
CA CYS A 592 -10.96 -12.72 4.10
C CYS A 592 -10.48 -12.73 5.57
N ALA A 593 -11.26 -13.37 6.44
CA ALA A 593 -10.95 -13.46 7.86
C ALA A 593 -10.01 -14.64 8.15
N LEU A 594 -10.05 -15.69 7.33
CA LEU A 594 -9.26 -16.91 7.48
C LEU A 594 -8.41 -17.21 6.23
N PRO A 595 -7.21 -17.81 6.39
CA PRO A 595 -6.39 -18.24 5.26
C PRO A 595 -7.12 -19.17 4.27
N SER A 596 -8.02 -20.02 4.77
CA SER A 596 -8.79 -20.96 3.95
C SER A 596 -9.81 -20.29 3.01
N GLU A 597 -10.11 -19.01 3.20
CA GLU A 597 -11.10 -18.26 2.43
C GLU A 597 -10.49 -17.51 1.23
N ARG A 598 -9.16 -17.57 1.06
CA ARG A 598 -8.47 -16.96 -0.09
C ARG A 598 -8.96 -17.57 -1.39
N THR A 599 -9.06 -16.71 -2.40
CA THR A 599 -9.51 -17.09 -3.74
C THR A 599 -8.30 -17.34 -4.64
N ASP A 600 -8.31 -18.40 -5.42
CA ASP A 600 -7.28 -18.63 -6.43
C ASP A 600 -7.49 -17.67 -7.61
N THR A 601 -6.54 -16.76 -7.86
CA THR A 601 -6.63 -15.80 -8.99
C THR A 601 -6.47 -16.48 -10.34
N GLY A 602 -5.96 -17.72 -10.36
CA GLY A 602 -5.55 -18.42 -11.56
C GLY A 602 -4.18 -17.98 -12.11
N ILE A 603 -3.55 -16.94 -11.57
CA ILE A 603 -2.18 -16.55 -11.94
C ILE A 603 -1.20 -17.56 -11.32
N ARG A 604 -0.20 -17.95 -12.09
CA ARG A 604 0.81 -18.97 -11.77
C ARG A 604 2.20 -18.40 -11.96
N ILE A 605 3.07 -18.66 -11.00
CA ILE A 605 4.49 -18.34 -11.09
C ILE A 605 5.27 -19.65 -11.03
N SER A 606 6.18 -19.87 -11.97
CA SER A 606 7.03 -21.06 -12.02
C SER A 606 8.48 -20.69 -12.34
N THR A 607 9.42 -21.52 -11.91
CA THR A 607 10.83 -21.39 -12.29
C THR A 607 11.51 -22.75 -12.34
N ALA A 608 12.34 -22.95 -13.36
CA ALA A 608 13.21 -24.12 -13.48
C ALA A 608 14.64 -23.85 -12.98
N ALA A 609 14.94 -22.62 -12.54
CA ALA A 609 16.27 -22.24 -12.09
C ALA A 609 16.56 -22.80 -10.69
N ALA A 610 17.78 -23.32 -10.47
CA ALA A 610 18.19 -23.94 -9.21
C ALA A 610 18.61 -22.94 -8.11
N GLY A 611 18.55 -21.63 -8.39
CA GLY A 611 19.14 -20.55 -7.59
C GLY A 611 20.38 -19.97 -8.28
N ALA A 612 20.35 -18.67 -8.57
CA ALA A 612 21.46 -17.94 -9.20
C ALA A 612 21.21 -16.43 -9.05
N GLN A 613 22.24 -15.60 -9.24
CA GLN A 613 22.09 -14.13 -9.25
C GLN A 613 21.18 -13.61 -10.37
N SER A 614 20.91 -14.43 -11.39
CA SER A 614 19.95 -14.15 -12.46
C SER A 614 19.05 -15.36 -12.62
N MET A 615 17.75 -15.19 -12.39
CA MET A 615 16.78 -16.29 -12.44
C MET A 615 15.64 -15.96 -13.38
N ASP A 616 15.46 -16.83 -14.37
CA ASP A 616 14.28 -16.82 -15.21
C ASP A 616 13.09 -17.44 -14.46
N PHE A 617 11.93 -16.83 -14.62
CA PHE A 617 10.65 -17.32 -14.13
C PHE A 617 9.57 -17.04 -15.15
N THR A 618 8.56 -17.90 -15.18
CA THR A 618 7.40 -17.73 -16.03
C THR A 618 6.23 -17.29 -15.18
N VAL A 619 5.50 -16.28 -15.66
CA VAL A 619 4.20 -15.90 -15.14
C VAL A 619 3.18 -16.32 -16.19
N ASP A 620 2.24 -17.17 -15.79
CA ASP A 620 1.06 -17.50 -16.59
C ASP A 620 -0.14 -16.89 -15.88
N PHE A 621 -0.82 -15.96 -16.55
CA PHE A 621 -2.11 -15.47 -16.10
C PHE A 621 -3.17 -16.55 -16.35
N PRO A 622 -4.31 -16.52 -15.62
CA PRO A 622 -5.42 -17.41 -15.96
C PRO A 622 -5.75 -17.17 -17.43
N ASN A 623 -5.53 -18.18 -18.27
CA ASN A 623 -6.02 -18.13 -19.64
C ASN A 623 -7.52 -17.77 -19.58
N PRO A 624 -7.96 -16.62 -20.13
CA PRO A 624 -9.33 -16.54 -20.57
C PRO A 624 -9.38 -17.45 -21.80
N VAL A 625 -9.55 -18.77 -21.60
CA VAL A 625 -9.76 -19.79 -22.65
C VAL A 625 -9.20 -19.38 -24.03
N ASN A 626 -7.87 -19.29 -24.18
CA ASN A 626 -7.18 -18.65 -25.32
C ASN A 626 -7.67 -17.19 -25.59
N PRO A 627 -6.83 -16.15 -25.41
CA PRO A 627 -7.19 -14.84 -25.95
C PRO A 627 -7.48 -15.02 -27.44
N PRO A 628 -8.72 -14.73 -27.88
CA PRO A 628 -9.09 -15.01 -29.24
C PRO A 628 -8.21 -14.15 -30.18
N THR A 629 -7.69 -14.71 -31.27
CA THR A 629 -6.91 -13.94 -32.25
C THR A 629 -7.69 -12.69 -32.68
N PRO A 630 -7.08 -11.49 -32.83
CA PRO A 630 -7.84 -10.30 -33.22
C PRO A 630 -8.81 -10.56 -34.37
N GLY A 631 -10.07 -10.15 -34.19
CA GLY A 631 -11.16 -10.52 -35.06
C GLY A 631 -12.42 -11.01 -34.34
N TRP A 632 -13.33 -11.56 -35.13
CA TRP A 632 -14.64 -12.02 -34.69
C TRP A 632 -14.58 -13.42 -34.07
N HIS A 633 -15.26 -13.59 -32.94
CA HIS A 633 -15.40 -14.87 -32.25
C HIS A 633 -16.84 -15.12 -31.85
N GLN A 634 -17.23 -16.39 -31.84
CA GLN A 634 -18.56 -16.83 -31.44
C GLN A 634 -18.44 -17.94 -30.40
N ASP A 635 -19.14 -17.79 -29.27
CA ASP A 635 -19.20 -18.83 -28.24
C ASP A 635 -20.17 -19.97 -28.62
N GLU A 636 -20.20 -21.04 -27.81
CA GLU A 636 -21.11 -22.19 -28.01
C GLU A 636 -22.61 -21.82 -27.89
N ALA A 637 -22.92 -20.70 -27.24
CA ALA A 637 -24.28 -20.18 -27.11
C ALA A 637 -24.70 -19.31 -28.31
N GLY A 638 -23.78 -19.01 -29.23
CA GLY A 638 -24.00 -18.21 -30.42
C GLY A 638 -23.75 -16.71 -30.24
N THR A 639 -23.22 -16.28 -29.09
CA THR A 639 -22.88 -14.88 -28.79
C THR A 639 -21.65 -14.47 -29.58
N TRP A 640 -21.75 -13.37 -30.32
CA TRP A 640 -20.62 -12.78 -31.04
C TRP A 640 -19.87 -11.78 -30.17
N THR A 641 -18.55 -11.86 -30.21
CA THR A 641 -17.61 -10.89 -29.62
C THR A 641 -16.57 -10.49 -30.67
N TYR A 642 -15.90 -9.36 -30.44
CA TYR A 642 -14.78 -8.93 -31.27
C TYR A 642 -13.56 -8.64 -30.39
N VAL A 643 -12.43 -9.24 -30.72
CA VAL A 643 -11.15 -8.95 -30.05
C VAL A 643 -10.39 -7.93 -30.88
N ILE A 644 -10.05 -6.80 -30.25
CA ILE A 644 -9.26 -5.75 -30.89
C ILE A 644 -7.76 -6.09 -30.86
N ASP A 645 -6.93 -5.31 -31.56
CA ASP A 645 -5.52 -5.66 -31.81
C ASP A 645 -4.66 -5.83 -30.54
N ASP A 646 -5.05 -5.24 -29.40
CA ASP A 646 -4.35 -5.38 -28.12
C ASP A 646 -4.73 -6.65 -27.33
N GLY A 647 -5.65 -7.46 -27.85
CA GLY A 647 -6.10 -8.70 -27.23
C GLY A 647 -7.29 -8.54 -26.27
N THR A 648 -7.82 -7.34 -26.08
CA THR A 648 -9.01 -7.10 -25.26
C THR A 648 -10.32 -7.21 -26.05
N LEU A 649 -11.44 -7.39 -25.35
CA LEU A 649 -12.77 -7.39 -25.97
C LEU A 649 -13.20 -5.96 -26.31
N ALA A 650 -13.73 -5.80 -27.53
CA ALA A 650 -14.46 -4.62 -27.95
C ALA A 650 -15.66 -4.35 -27.01
N THR A 651 -15.76 -3.12 -26.52
CA THR A 651 -16.92 -2.62 -25.76
C THR A 651 -17.42 -1.31 -26.38
N GLY A 652 -18.70 -1.00 -26.19
CA GLY A 652 -19.31 0.21 -26.73
C GLY A 652 -19.38 0.22 -28.27
N TRP A 653 -19.35 1.42 -28.86
CA TRP A 653 -19.38 1.61 -30.31
C TRP A 653 -18.03 1.30 -30.97
N GLN A 654 -18.04 0.51 -32.04
CA GLN A 654 -16.84 0.11 -32.77
C GLN A 654 -17.05 0.12 -34.28
N ASP A 655 -16.05 0.63 -35.01
CA ASP A 655 -16.00 0.65 -36.47
C ASP A 655 -15.14 -0.50 -36.97
N ILE A 656 -15.80 -1.55 -37.49
CA ILE A 656 -15.12 -2.77 -37.91
C ILE A 656 -15.45 -3.01 -39.39
N ASN A 657 -14.43 -3.03 -40.24
CA ASN A 657 -14.56 -3.26 -41.69
C ASN A 657 -15.61 -2.35 -42.37
N GLY A 658 -15.73 -1.10 -41.93
CA GLY A 658 -16.65 -0.11 -42.50
C GLY A 658 -18.11 -0.24 -42.05
N SER A 659 -18.40 -1.02 -41.01
CA SER A 659 -19.71 -1.10 -40.35
C SER A 659 -19.60 -0.73 -38.88
N HIS A 660 -20.64 -0.10 -38.34
CA HIS A 660 -20.70 0.29 -36.93
C HIS A 660 -21.40 -0.81 -36.12
N TYR A 661 -20.76 -1.26 -35.06
CA TYR A 661 -21.26 -2.27 -34.14
C TYR A 661 -21.33 -1.70 -32.73
N TRP A 662 -22.21 -2.26 -31.90
CA TRP A 662 -22.25 -1.94 -30.48
C TRP A 662 -22.07 -3.22 -29.66
N PHE A 663 -21.18 -3.16 -28.68
CA PHE A 663 -20.91 -4.23 -27.72
C PHE A 663 -21.27 -3.77 -26.31
N ASP A 664 -21.84 -4.66 -25.50
CA ASP A 664 -22.09 -4.36 -24.09
C ASP A 664 -20.81 -4.38 -23.24
N GLU A 665 -20.93 -4.11 -21.93
CA GLU A 665 -19.80 -4.08 -21.00
C GLU A 665 -19.11 -5.45 -20.85
N ALA A 666 -19.81 -6.55 -21.19
CA ALA A 666 -19.24 -7.90 -21.22
C ALA A 666 -18.62 -8.25 -22.60
N GLY A 667 -18.61 -7.31 -23.55
CA GLY A 667 -18.08 -7.51 -24.90
C GLY A 667 -19.00 -8.25 -25.86
N SER A 668 -20.29 -8.43 -25.51
CA SER A 668 -21.26 -9.12 -26.36
C SER A 668 -21.86 -8.17 -27.39
N MET A 669 -21.85 -8.58 -28.67
CA MET A 669 -22.38 -7.80 -29.79
C MET A 669 -23.92 -7.72 -29.72
N ALA A 670 -24.47 -6.51 -29.76
CA ALA A 670 -25.91 -6.33 -29.81
C ALA A 670 -26.51 -6.58 -31.20
N THR A 671 -27.74 -7.05 -31.20
CA THR A 671 -28.63 -7.16 -32.37
C THR A 671 -30.02 -6.66 -31.99
N GLY A 672 -30.84 -6.33 -33.00
CA GLY A 672 -32.19 -5.79 -32.83
C GLY A 672 -32.23 -4.32 -32.42
N TRP A 673 -33.38 -3.91 -31.87
CA TRP A 673 -33.59 -2.55 -31.37
C TRP A 673 -32.80 -2.28 -30.09
N LYS A 674 -32.05 -1.18 -30.07
CA LYS A 674 -31.30 -0.73 -28.89
C LYS A 674 -31.51 0.76 -28.67
N GLN A 675 -31.81 1.15 -27.43
CA GLN A 675 -31.83 2.55 -27.03
C GLN A 675 -30.54 2.88 -26.28
N LEU A 676 -29.80 3.87 -26.77
CA LEU A 676 -28.53 4.33 -26.21
C LEU A 676 -28.60 5.86 -26.08
N ASP A 677 -28.34 6.37 -24.88
CA ASP A 677 -28.43 7.80 -24.56
C ASP A 677 -29.72 8.48 -25.06
N GLY A 678 -30.85 7.76 -24.93
CA GLY A 678 -32.17 8.23 -25.36
C GLY A 678 -32.45 8.10 -26.86
N THR A 679 -31.47 7.70 -27.67
CA THR A 679 -31.58 7.55 -29.14
C THR A 679 -31.78 6.08 -29.52
N TRP A 680 -32.68 5.81 -30.47
CA TRP A 680 -32.95 4.45 -30.96
C TRP A 680 -32.08 4.11 -32.16
N TYR A 681 -31.52 2.91 -32.13
CA TYR A 681 -30.73 2.28 -33.18
C TYR A 681 -31.30 0.91 -33.48
N TYR A 682 -31.09 0.42 -34.71
CA TYR A 682 -31.37 -0.96 -35.06
C TYR A 682 -30.10 -1.64 -35.53
N LEU A 683 -29.63 -2.61 -34.74
CA LEU A 683 -28.48 -3.44 -35.04
C LEU A 683 -28.99 -4.65 -35.81
N GLN A 684 -28.55 -4.83 -37.05
CA GLN A 684 -29.03 -5.91 -37.90
C GLN A 684 -28.67 -7.29 -37.33
N SER A 685 -29.22 -8.37 -37.89
CA SER A 685 -28.96 -9.74 -37.38
C SER A 685 -27.49 -10.15 -37.41
N TRP A 686 -26.67 -9.49 -38.24
CA TRP A 686 -25.22 -9.67 -38.31
C TRP A 686 -24.44 -8.62 -37.50
N GLY A 687 -25.13 -7.78 -36.72
CA GLY A 687 -24.56 -6.81 -35.77
C GLY A 687 -24.42 -5.38 -36.28
N GLY A 688 -24.28 -5.18 -37.59
CA GLY A 688 -24.06 -3.84 -38.12
C GLY A 688 -25.29 -2.94 -38.00
N THR A 689 -25.04 -1.66 -37.76
CA THR A 689 -26.10 -0.67 -37.57
C THR A 689 -26.82 -0.35 -38.88
N ALA A 690 -28.16 -0.32 -38.84
CA ALA A 690 -28.98 0.10 -39.99
C ALA A 690 -28.79 1.59 -40.31
N LEU A 691 -28.63 1.90 -41.59
CA LEU A 691 -28.52 3.25 -42.13
C LEU A 691 -29.55 3.42 -43.25
N GLY A 692 -30.15 4.61 -43.35
CA GLY A 692 -31.17 4.89 -44.35
C GLY A 692 -32.47 4.09 -44.14
N TRP A 693 -33.14 3.72 -45.22
CA TRP A 693 -34.42 3.00 -45.19
C TRP A 693 -34.20 1.54 -44.79
N ALA A 694 -34.88 1.08 -43.74
CA ALA A 694 -34.89 -0.31 -43.33
C ALA A 694 -36.32 -0.80 -43.03
N SER A 695 -36.67 -1.96 -43.58
CA SER A 695 -37.94 -2.65 -43.29
C SER A 695 -37.74 -3.61 -42.13
N ILE A 696 -38.35 -3.33 -40.99
CA ILE A 696 -38.22 -4.08 -39.75
C ILE A 696 -39.63 -4.46 -39.29
N ASP A 697 -39.88 -5.76 -39.12
CA ASP A 697 -41.18 -6.31 -38.68
C ASP A 697 -42.40 -5.77 -39.45
N GLY A 698 -42.23 -5.57 -40.77
CA GLY A 698 -43.29 -5.11 -41.66
C GLY A 698 -43.54 -3.60 -41.68
N SER A 699 -42.75 -2.80 -40.96
CA SER A 699 -42.78 -1.33 -41.01
C SER A 699 -41.46 -0.77 -41.56
N TRP A 700 -41.52 0.33 -42.30
CA TRP A 700 -40.35 1.03 -42.80
C TRP A 700 -39.89 2.09 -41.81
N TYR A 701 -38.59 2.13 -41.53
CA TYR A 701 -37.94 3.11 -40.66
C TYR A 701 -36.84 3.82 -41.45
N TRP A 702 -36.52 5.04 -41.05
CA TRP A 702 -35.39 5.77 -41.60
C TRP A 702 -34.35 6.02 -40.50
N PHE A 703 -33.11 5.63 -40.76
CA PHE A 703 -31.96 5.89 -39.90
C PHE A 703 -31.03 6.91 -40.56
N ASP A 704 -30.45 7.82 -39.79
CA ASP A 704 -29.49 8.79 -40.33
C ASP A 704 -28.11 8.18 -40.62
N ALA A 705 -27.14 9.02 -41.02
CA ALA A 705 -25.79 8.57 -41.35
C ALA A 705 -25.01 7.99 -40.15
N ASN A 706 -25.47 8.24 -38.92
CA ASN A 706 -24.90 7.68 -37.69
C ASN A 706 -25.77 6.53 -37.13
N GLY A 707 -26.83 6.13 -37.84
CA GLY A 707 -27.72 5.06 -37.42
C GLY A 707 -28.81 5.46 -36.44
N ALA A 708 -28.99 6.76 -36.16
CA ALA A 708 -30.06 7.22 -35.29
C ALA A 708 -31.41 7.18 -36.01
N MET A 709 -32.42 6.57 -35.38
CA MET A 709 -33.78 6.45 -35.92
C MET A 709 -34.46 7.82 -35.99
N ALA A 710 -34.98 8.18 -37.16
CA ALA A 710 -35.73 9.41 -37.35
C ALA A 710 -37.20 9.27 -36.90
N THR A 711 -37.76 10.38 -36.43
CA THR A 711 -39.19 10.57 -36.17
C THR A 711 -39.64 11.92 -36.74
N GLY A 712 -40.94 12.10 -36.91
CA GLY A 712 -41.55 13.30 -37.47
C GLY A 712 -41.44 13.41 -39.01
N TRP A 713 -41.62 14.62 -39.51
CA TRP A 713 -41.54 14.92 -40.94
C TRP A 713 -40.10 14.82 -41.46
N LYS A 714 -39.91 14.12 -42.58
CA LYS A 714 -38.62 13.99 -43.25
C LYS A 714 -38.77 14.11 -44.76
N GLN A 715 -37.93 14.95 -45.37
CA GLN A 715 -37.81 15.03 -46.81
C GLN A 715 -36.62 14.19 -47.26
N LEU A 716 -36.87 13.20 -48.13
CA LEU A 716 -35.88 12.26 -48.64
C LEU A 716 -36.05 12.15 -50.15
N ASP A 717 -34.97 12.36 -50.90
CA ASP A 717 -34.93 12.31 -52.37
C ASP A 717 -36.05 13.12 -53.06
N GLY A 718 -36.42 14.26 -52.47
CA GLY A 718 -37.46 15.16 -52.99
C GLY A 718 -38.90 14.83 -52.56
N SER A 719 -39.12 13.69 -51.91
CA SER A 719 -40.42 13.25 -51.39
C SER A 719 -40.54 13.50 -49.88
N TRP A 720 -41.75 13.80 -49.40
CA TRP A 720 -42.04 13.95 -47.98
C TRP A 720 -42.58 12.66 -47.38
N TYR A 721 -42.09 12.33 -46.20
CA TYR A 721 -42.52 11.19 -45.39
C TYR A 721 -42.83 11.69 -43.98
N TYR A 722 -43.70 10.97 -43.28
CA TYR A 722 -43.92 11.18 -41.86
C TYR A 722 -43.59 9.90 -41.10
N LEU A 723 -42.53 9.96 -40.30
CA LEU A 723 -42.09 8.89 -39.42
C LEU A 723 -42.82 9.08 -38.10
N GLN A 724 -43.63 8.10 -37.69
CA GLN A 724 -44.44 8.20 -36.48
C GLN A 724 -43.56 8.31 -35.22
N SER A 725 -44.15 8.56 -34.05
CA SER A 725 -43.39 8.70 -32.80
C SER A 725 -42.59 7.45 -32.41
N TRP A 726 -43.02 6.28 -32.86
CA TRP A 726 -42.33 5.01 -32.71
C TRP A 726 -41.38 4.70 -33.89
N GLY A 727 -41.23 5.61 -34.86
CA GLY A 727 -40.25 5.57 -35.96
C GLY A 727 -40.77 5.08 -37.30
N GLY A 728 -41.87 4.33 -37.35
CA GLY A 728 -42.37 3.77 -38.60
C GLY A 728 -42.99 4.79 -39.54
N ALA A 729 -42.75 4.64 -40.83
CA ALA A 729 -43.32 5.47 -41.89
C ALA A 729 -44.84 5.32 -41.96
N ALA A 730 -45.53 6.46 -41.98
CA ALA A 730 -46.95 6.55 -42.21
C ALA A 730 -47.35 6.04 -43.60
N VAL A 731 -48.48 5.32 -43.65
CA VAL A 731 -49.19 4.95 -44.88
C VAL A 731 -50.67 5.28 -44.72
N GLY A 732 -51.33 5.60 -45.83
CA GLY A 732 -52.74 6.01 -45.84
C GLY A 732 -53.00 7.35 -45.17
N TRP A 733 -54.23 7.55 -44.70
CA TRP A 733 -54.66 8.76 -44.01
C TRP A 733 -54.06 8.86 -42.60
N GLN A 734 -53.43 9.99 -42.28
CA GLN A 734 -52.89 10.29 -40.96
C GLN A 734 -53.24 11.72 -40.54
N GLN A 735 -53.54 11.90 -39.25
CA GLN A 735 -53.73 13.23 -38.68
C GLN A 735 -52.45 13.66 -37.96
N VAL A 736 -51.85 14.77 -38.40
CA VAL A 736 -50.62 15.34 -37.84
C VAL A 736 -50.87 16.80 -37.53
N ASP A 737 -50.64 17.21 -36.27
CA ASP A 737 -50.84 18.58 -35.78
C ASP A 737 -52.20 19.20 -36.16
N GLY A 738 -53.26 18.38 -36.16
CA GLY A 738 -54.64 18.80 -36.42
C GLY A 738 -55.05 18.81 -37.90
N ALA A 739 -54.13 18.60 -38.84
CA ALA A 739 -54.43 18.47 -40.27
C ALA A 739 -54.36 17.01 -40.73
N TRP A 740 -55.17 16.64 -41.73
CA TRP A 740 -55.12 15.31 -42.36
C TRP A 740 -54.18 15.32 -43.55
N TYR A 741 -53.36 14.28 -43.66
CA TYR A 741 -52.45 14.02 -44.76
C TYR A 741 -52.70 12.60 -45.27
N HIS A 742 -52.34 12.33 -46.52
CA HIS A 742 -52.38 10.98 -47.05
C HIS A 742 -51.01 10.58 -47.59
N PHE A 743 -50.55 9.40 -47.21
CA PHE A 743 -49.30 8.80 -47.68
C PHE A 743 -49.64 7.59 -48.55
N ASP A 744 -48.97 7.42 -49.69
CA ASP A 744 -49.18 6.24 -50.53
C ASP A 744 -48.60 4.96 -49.88
N ALA A 745 -48.70 3.83 -50.58
CA ALA A 745 -48.19 2.55 -50.09
C ALA A 745 -46.65 2.52 -49.92
N SER A 746 -45.92 3.47 -50.52
CA SER A 746 -44.48 3.68 -50.33
C SER A 746 -44.18 4.73 -49.25
N GLY A 747 -45.19 5.27 -48.59
CA GLY A 747 -45.07 6.27 -47.54
C GLY A 747 -44.86 7.69 -48.04
N VAL A 748 -45.00 7.95 -49.34
CA VAL A 748 -44.81 9.29 -49.91
C VAL A 748 -46.08 10.11 -49.71
N MET A 749 -45.92 11.30 -49.13
CA MET A 749 -47.00 12.27 -48.94
C MET A 749 -47.59 12.68 -50.28
N GLN A 750 -48.91 12.56 -50.42
CA GLN A 750 -49.64 12.93 -51.61
C GLN A 750 -50.00 14.42 -51.60
N THR A 751 -50.11 15.00 -52.79
CA THR A 751 -50.62 16.36 -53.02
C THR A 751 -51.59 16.35 -54.20
N GLY A 752 -52.47 17.36 -54.29
CA GLY A 752 -53.47 17.46 -55.33
C GLY A 752 -54.70 16.56 -55.13
N TRP A 753 -55.35 16.17 -56.22
CA TRP A 753 -56.54 15.32 -56.19
C TRP A 753 -56.20 13.87 -55.83
N LEU A 754 -56.86 13.34 -54.82
CA LEU A 754 -56.71 11.97 -54.33
C LEU A 754 -58.05 11.26 -54.34
N TYR A 755 -58.11 10.06 -54.93
CA TYR A 755 -59.28 9.19 -54.84
C TYR A 755 -59.04 8.10 -53.79
N SER A 756 -59.90 8.03 -52.78
CA SER A 756 -59.79 7.10 -51.63
C SER A 756 -61.19 6.76 -51.12
N ASP A 757 -61.45 5.51 -50.73
CA ASP A 757 -62.73 5.04 -50.17
C ASP A 757 -63.99 5.58 -50.90
N ASP A 758 -64.01 5.41 -52.23
CA ASP A 758 -65.09 5.85 -53.11
C ASP A 758 -65.41 7.36 -53.11
N SER A 759 -64.43 8.20 -52.75
CA SER A 759 -64.56 9.66 -52.75
C SER A 759 -63.29 10.35 -53.25
N TRP A 760 -63.46 11.53 -53.84
CA TRP A 760 -62.35 12.43 -54.18
C TRP A 760 -62.07 13.38 -53.01
N TYR A 761 -60.79 13.63 -52.75
CA TYR A 761 -60.26 14.57 -51.76
C TYR A 761 -59.25 15.47 -52.45
N TYR A 762 -58.97 16.63 -51.87
CA TYR A 762 -57.92 17.51 -52.36
C TYR A 762 -56.92 17.83 -51.24
N LEU A 763 -55.65 17.57 -51.51
CA LEU A 763 -54.51 17.87 -50.63
C LEU A 763 -53.78 19.08 -51.20
N ASN A 764 -53.48 20.08 -50.38
CA ASN A 764 -52.79 21.29 -50.85
C ASN A 764 -51.30 21.01 -51.17
N ALA A 765 -50.55 22.06 -51.56
CA ALA A 765 -49.13 21.92 -51.90
C ALA A 765 -48.26 21.42 -50.73
N ASP A 766 -48.67 21.71 -49.48
CA ASP A 766 -48.01 21.23 -48.27
C ASP A 766 -48.55 19.84 -47.82
N GLY A 767 -49.47 19.24 -48.60
CA GLY A 767 -50.07 17.93 -48.37
C GLY A 767 -51.28 17.89 -47.44
N ALA A 768 -51.66 19.01 -46.83
CA ALA A 768 -52.79 19.06 -45.91
C ALA A 768 -54.13 18.99 -46.66
N MET A 769 -55.06 18.19 -46.15
CA MET A 769 -56.39 18.00 -46.70
C MET A 769 -57.24 19.27 -46.58
N VAL A 770 -57.81 19.68 -47.71
CA VAL A 770 -58.67 20.86 -47.81
C VAL A 770 -60.11 20.52 -47.42
N THR A 771 -60.75 21.41 -46.67
CA THR A 771 -62.20 21.39 -46.40
C THR A 771 -62.81 22.74 -46.79
N GLY A 772 -64.11 22.77 -47.04
CA GLY A 772 -64.84 23.95 -47.48
C GLY A 772 -64.71 24.24 -48.98
N TRP A 773 -64.97 25.50 -49.35
CA TRP A 773 -64.87 25.98 -50.73
C TRP A 773 -63.41 26.17 -51.15
N CYS A 774 -63.05 25.67 -52.33
CA CYS A 774 -61.71 25.82 -52.91
C CYS A 774 -61.78 26.01 -54.43
N GLU A 775 -60.92 26.86 -54.98
CA GLU A 775 -60.76 27.04 -56.43
C GLU A 775 -59.52 26.28 -56.91
N ILE A 776 -59.70 25.37 -57.87
CA ILE A 776 -58.65 24.51 -58.41
C ILE A 776 -58.75 24.57 -59.94
N ASP A 777 -57.66 24.96 -60.61
CA ASP A 777 -57.57 25.10 -62.06
C ASP A 777 -58.74 25.89 -62.70
N GLY A 778 -59.18 26.96 -62.03
CA GLY A 778 -60.23 27.87 -62.50
C GLY A 778 -61.67 27.35 -62.33
N SER A 779 -61.88 26.27 -61.59
CA SER A 779 -63.20 25.76 -61.20
C SER A 779 -63.34 25.73 -59.67
N TRP A 780 -64.53 26.05 -59.17
CA TRP A 780 -64.85 25.98 -57.74
C TRP A 780 -65.34 24.58 -57.35
N TYR A 781 -64.86 24.08 -56.21
CA TYR A 781 -65.22 22.80 -55.60
C TYR A 781 -65.61 23.03 -54.15
N TYR A 782 -66.41 22.10 -53.59
CA TYR A 782 -66.68 22.06 -52.16
C TYR A 782 -66.26 20.71 -51.58
N LEU A 783 -65.32 20.75 -50.65
CA LEU A 783 -64.85 19.59 -49.88
C LEU A 783 -65.61 19.60 -48.55
N LYS A 784 -66.34 18.53 -48.24
CA LYS A 784 -67.12 18.41 -47.00
C LYS A 784 -66.20 18.50 -45.77
N ASP A 785 -66.77 18.60 -44.56
CA ASP A 785 -65.98 18.57 -43.31
C ASP A 785 -65.14 17.29 -43.18
N SER A 786 -65.58 16.18 -43.81
CA SER A 786 -64.82 14.94 -43.91
C SER A 786 -63.73 14.96 -45.00
N GLY A 787 -63.54 16.08 -45.72
CA GLY A 787 -62.65 16.23 -46.87
C GLY A 787 -63.19 15.73 -48.21
N ALA A 788 -64.22 14.89 -48.20
CA ALA A 788 -64.75 14.30 -49.44
C ALA A 788 -65.47 15.34 -50.31
N MET A 789 -65.20 15.32 -51.61
CA MET A 789 -65.75 16.23 -52.62
C MET A 789 -67.25 16.05 -52.80
N ALA A 790 -68.01 17.15 -52.79
CA ALA A 790 -69.43 17.14 -53.09
C ALA A 790 -69.69 16.90 -54.58
N THR A 791 -70.68 16.07 -54.90
CA THR A 791 -71.21 15.86 -56.25
C THR A 791 -72.73 15.93 -56.23
N GLY A 792 -73.37 16.25 -57.36
CA GLY A 792 -74.83 16.36 -57.43
C GLY A 792 -75.38 17.57 -56.67
N LEU A 793 -76.53 17.41 -56.02
CA LEU A 793 -77.13 18.45 -55.17
C LEU A 793 -76.60 18.33 -53.74
N TYR A 794 -76.04 19.40 -53.19
CA TYR A 794 -75.52 19.43 -51.82
C TYR A 794 -75.85 20.75 -51.12
N VAL A 795 -76.15 20.69 -49.82
CA VAL A 795 -76.57 21.87 -49.03
C VAL A 795 -75.39 22.38 -48.20
N ILE A 796 -75.05 23.66 -48.37
CA ILE A 796 -73.95 24.33 -47.68
C ILE A 796 -74.53 25.57 -47.01
N ASN A 797 -74.41 25.69 -45.69
CA ASN A 797 -74.96 26.80 -44.91
C ASN A 797 -76.45 27.10 -45.21
N GLY A 798 -77.25 26.06 -45.47
CA GLY A 798 -78.69 26.17 -45.77
C GLY A 798 -79.04 26.50 -47.23
N VAL A 799 -78.05 26.62 -48.13
CA VAL A 799 -78.25 26.86 -49.56
C VAL A 799 -77.92 25.60 -50.37
N THR A 800 -78.82 25.19 -51.27
CA THR A 800 -78.59 24.06 -52.18
C THR A 800 -77.75 24.50 -53.36
N HIS A 801 -76.59 23.87 -53.55
CA HIS A 801 -75.70 24.06 -54.69
C HIS A 801 -75.72 22.83 -55.61
N ARG A 802 -75.47 23.03 -56.91
CA ARG A 802 -75.34 21.93 -57.89
C ARG A 802 -73.89 21.76 -58.34
N PHE A 803 -73.36 20.56 -58.19
CA PHE A 803 -72.03 20.15 -58.62
C PHE A 803 -72.13 19.10 -59.74
N ALA A 804 -71.20 19.15 -60.70
CA ALA A 804 -71.03 18.13 -61.73
C ALA A 804 -70.58 16.78 -61.13
N SER A 805 -70.59 15.71 -61.92
CA SER A 805 -69.99 14.42 -61.52
C SER A 805 -68.47 14.53 -61.27
N SER A 806 -67.81 15.50 -61.91
CA SER A 806 -66.42 15.87 -61.64
C SER A 806 -66.24 16.72 -60.39
N GLY A 807 -67.33 17.10 -59.70
CA GLY A 807 -67.32 17.97 -58.51
C GLY A 807 -67.22 19.46 -58.76
N ALA A 808 -67.07 19.90 -60.01
CA ALA A 808 -67.06 21.33 -60.34
C ALA A 808 -68.44 21.96 -60.06
N TRP A 809 -68.44 23.11 -59.39
CA TRP A 809 -69.64 23.89 -59.07
C TRP A 809 -70.26 24.48 -60.34
N LEU A 810 -71.58 24.35 -60.48
CA LEU A 810 -72.34 24.78 -61.66
C LEU A 810 -73.25 25.98 -61.39
N SER A 811 -73.95 25.98 -60.25
CA SER A 811 -74.95 27.00 -59.88
C SER A 811 -75.32 26.93 -58.41
#